data_AF-A0A534FCY7-F1
#
_entry.id   AF-A0A534FCY7-F1
#
_cell.length_a   1.000
_cell.length_b   1.000
_cell.length_c   1.000
_cell.angle_alpha   90.00
_cell.angle_beta   90.00
_cell.angle_gamma   90.00
#
_symmetry.space_group_name_H-M   'P 1'
#
loop_
_entity.id
_entity.type
_entity.pdbx_description
1 polymer ?
#
loop_
_entity_poly.entity_id
_entity_poly.type
_entity_poly.pdbx_seq_one_letter_code
_entity_poly.pdbx_strand_id
1 'polypeptide(L)'
;MPDAHAAATRPVDGEALISAADDRTDWLTHGRTYDEQRFSPLDRINTGNVKNLGLAWFADLDTARGQEATPLVIDGAVYITTAWSKVKAYEAVSGKLLWEYDPKVPGEAGVLACCDVVNRGLAAWDHRLYLGTLDGRLIALDRETGRLIWSKLTVERSKPYGITGAPRVIDGRVIIGNAGAEMGVRGYVAAYDSKDGKELWRFYTVPDRPGTNATPHLRRAEASWKGAWWTLGGGGTVWDSMAYDPKLDLLYVGVGNGSPWNQAYRSPGGGDNLYICSIIALKPRTGEYVWHYQTTPGDTWDFDATQHIILADLEIGGRVRRVLMQASKNGFFYVLDRVTGQLISAANYVAVNWAKGIDVQSGRPIENPDARIDRTGKPYVVVPGPGGAHSWQPMAYDPRTGLVYIPAQEAGFPYVPEAHWQEAAQGFNTGIDFAAAAMPADPKVRAGVMAATKGALIAWDPIAQQERWRVAFKGPWNGGVLATGGGLVFQGNAAKEFVAYDAVSGAKLWSSSVQTGITAAPVTYSIKGEQYVAVLAGWGGVWALAPGILSEVAGSVRNASRLLVFRLGARAQLPPEPPVPLRPLDPPATTGTPGQIAEGARQYGRFCGGCHGDAAYGSTVLPDLRRSALIGDGKAWASVVHDGALRDRGMVSFANVLNPQQIEAVRHYVIKRANEDKALGDK
;
A
#
# COMPACT_ATOMS: atom_id res chain seq x y z
N MET A 1 23.38 -31.75 30.84
CA MET A 1 22.99 -30.50 31.55
C MET A 1 21.52 -30.29 31.25
N PRO A 2 20.66 -30.08 32.25
CA PRO A 2 19.23 -30.01 32.03
C PRO A 2 18.89 -28.72 31.27
N ASP A 3 17.96 -28.85 30.32
CA ASP A 3 17.38 -27.78 29.54
C ASP A 3 16.96 -26.63 30.46
N ALA A 4 17.56 -25.46 30.24
CA ALA A 4 17.06 -24.23 30.82
C ALA A 4 15.62 -24.06 30.32
N HIS A 5 14.65 -24.19 31.24
CA HIS A 5 13.26 -23.88 31.03
C HIS A 5 13.11 -22.66 30.12
N ALA A 6 12.67 -22.88 28.88
CA ALA A 6 12.09 -21.81 28.09
C ALA A 6 10.93 -21.26 28.93
N ALA A 7 11.06 -20.03 29.41
CA ALA A 7 9.95 -19.37 30.07
C ALA A 7 8.74 -19.44 29.12
N ALA A 8 7.60 -19.92 29.62
CA ALA A 8 6.39 -20.01 28.81
C ALA A 8 6.09 -18.63 28.19
N THR A 9 5.91 -18.57 26.87
CA THR A 9 5.62 -17.29 26.20
C THR A 9 4.28 -16.75 26.67
N ARG A 10 4.10 -15.43 26.78
CA ARG A 10 2.86 -14.87 27.32
C ARG A 10 1.78 -14.81 26.23
N PRO A 11 0.49 -15.11 26.53
CA PRO A 11 -0.56 -14.89 25.54
C PRO A 11 -0.71 -13.39 25.24
N VAL A 12 -1.03 -13.04 23.99
CA VAL A 12 -1.46 -11.68 23.63
C VAL A 12 -2.98 -11.60 23.74
N ASP A 13 -3.50 -10.95 24.77
CA ASP A 13 -4.94 -10.81 24.96
C ASP A 13 -5.42 -9.36 24.85
N GLY A 14 -6.69 -9.14 25.17
CA GLY A 14 -7.31 -7.82 25.07
C GLY A 14 -6.68 -6.82 26.03
N GLU A 15 -6.32 -7.26 27.24
CA GLU A 15 -5.67 -6.41 28.22
C GLU A 15 -4.29 -5.97 27.71
N ALA A 16 -3.47 -6.93 27.24
CA ALA A 16 -2.15 -6.64 26.68
C ALA A 16 -2.20 -5.64 25.50
N LEU A 17 -3.19 -5.78 24.60
CA LEU A 17 -3.36 -4.86 23.47
C LEU A 17 -3.91 -3.48 23.89
N ILE A 18 -4.79 -3.42 24.90
CA ILE A 18 -5.28 -2.15 25.45
C ILE A 18 -4.17 -1.40 26.19
N SER A 19 -3.32 -2.10 26.94
CA SER A 19 -2.20 -1.52 27.68
C SER A 19 -0.91 -1.41 26.87
N ALA A 20 -0.93 -1.70 25.56
CA ALA A 20 0.26 -1.67 24.71
C ALA A 20 0.94 -0.28 24.66
N ALA A 21 0.20 0.79 24.98
CA ALA A 21 0.73 2.13 25.10
C ALA A 21 1.77 2.26 26.24
N ASP A 22 1.65 1.46 27.29
CA ASP A 22 2.56 1.40 28.43
C ASP A 22 3.68 0.37 28.23
N ASP A 23 3.54 -0.53 27.23
CA ASP A 23 4.56 -1.51 26.88
C ASP A 23 5.78 -0.81 26.27
N ARG A 24 6.92 -1.02 26.93
CA ARG A 24 8.25 -0.52 26.56
C ARG A 24 9.15 -1.61 25.99
N THR A 25 8.72 -2.87 26.03
CA THR A 25 9.48 -4.02 25.58
C THR A 25 9.07 -4.46 24.19
N ASP A 26 7.78 -4.45 23.89
CA ASP A 26 7.22 -5.11 22.72
C ASP A 26 6.50 -4.17 21.75
N TRP A 27 6.22 -4.72 20.57
CA TRP A 27 5.36 -4.14 19.54
C TRP A 27 4.32 -5.20 19.14
N LEU A 28 3.16 -5.17 19.80
CA LEU A 28 2.20 -6.29 19.81
C LEU A 28 1.24 -6.33 18.62
N THR A 29 0.92 -5.17 18.03
CA THR A 29 -0.01 -5.04 16.90
C THR A 29 0.58 -4.15 15.81
N HIS A 30 -0.03 -4.15 14.62
CA HIS A 30 0.49 -3.49 13.42
C HIS A 30 0.87 -2.02 13.67
N GLY A 31 0.01 -1.21 14.29
CA GLY A 31 0.30 0.19 14.63
C GLY A 31 0.88 0.43 16.02
N ARG A 32 1.46 -0.60 16.68
CA ARG A 32 1.86 -0.67 18.10
C ARG A 32 0.68 -0.73 19.08
N THR A 33 -0.28 0.16 18.91
CA THR A 33 -1.46 0.36 19.77
C THR A 33 -2.72 0.32 18.90
N TYR A 34 -3.89 0.15 19.52
CA TYR A 34 -5.18 0.17 18.80
C TYR A 34 -5.52 1.52 18.18
N ASP A 35 -4.99 2.61 18.75
CA ASP A 35 -5.05 3.96 18.18
C ASP A 35 -4.08 4.19 17.01
N GLU A 36 -3.22 3.20 16.72
CA GLU A 36 -2.32 3.15 15.57
C GLU A 36 -1.38 4.37 15.47
N GLN A 37 -1.06 5.04 16.58
CA GLN A 37 -0.22 6.26 16.55
C GLN A 37 1.20 6.03 16.04
N ARG A 38 1.71 4.79 16.11
CA ARG A 38 3.11 4.43 15.78
C ARG A 38 4.13 5.32 16.50
N PHE A 39 3.76 5.71 17.72
CA PHE A 39 4.64 6.38 18.68
C PHE A 39 5.15 5.36 19.67
N SER A 40 6.46 5.31 19.92
CA SER A 40 7.02 4.55 21.03
C SER A 40 7.48 5.49 22.15
N PRO A 41 7.17 5.23 23.43
CA PRO A 41 7.65 6.03 24.55
C PRO A 41 9.13 5.77 24.89
N LEU A 42 9.83 4.94 24.12
CA LEU A 42 11.25 4.66 24.30
C LEU A 42 12.12 5.85 23.87
N ASP A 43 13.11 6.16 24.68
CA ASP A 43 13.94 7.37 24.60
C ASP A 43 15.45 7.12 24.82
N ARG A 44 15.87 5.86 24.95
CA ARG A 44 17.30 5.53 25.08
C ARG A 44 18.08 5.92 23.83
N ILE A 45 17.48 5.76 22.65
CA ILE A 45 17.91 6.39 21.41
C ILE A 45 17.19 7.73 21.31
N ASN A 46 17.95 8.83 21.30
CA ASN A 46 17.41 10.19 21.30
C ASN A 46 18.29 11.14 20.48
N THR A 47 17.83 12.39 20.34
CA THR A 47 18.51 13.43 19.55
C THR A 47 19.97 13.66 19.95
N GLY A 48 20.34 13.45 21.22
CA GLY A 48 21.71 13.62 21.70
C GLY A 48 22.67 12.48 21.35
N ASN A 49 22.17 11.28 21.08
CA ASN A 49 23.00 10.08 20.90
C ASN A 49 22.74 9.27 19.62
N VAL A 50 21.71 9.59 18.84
CA VAL A 50 21.33 8.85 17.62
C VAL A 50 22.46 8.78 16.58
N LYS A 51 23.39 9.73 16.59
CA LYS A 51 24.61 9.68 15.77
C LYS A 51 25.48 8.43 15.99
N ASN A 52 25.32 7.76 17.14
CA ASN A 52 26.01 6.53 17.49
C ASN A 52 25.20 5.26 17.16
N LEU A 53 24.07 5.40 16.47
CA LEU A 53 23.26 4.27 16.01
C LEU A 53 24.01 3.51 14.91
N GLY A 54 24.03 2.19 15.01
CA GLY A 54 24.66 1.32 14.02
C GLY A 54 23.91 0.01 13.85
N LEU A 55 24.23 -0.72 12.78
CA LEU A 55 23.61 -2.00 12.47
C LEU A 55 24.03 -3.03 13.53
N ALA A 56 23.03 -3.63 14.19
CA ALA A 56 23.20 -4.71 15.16
C ALA A 56 23.33 -6.05 14.42
N TRP A 57 22.37 -6.34 13.56
CA TRP A 57 22.30 -7.53 12.73
C TRP A 57 21.37 -7.28 11.55
N PHE A 58 21.43 -8.15 10.55
CA PHE A 58 20.50 -8.17 9.42
C PHE A 58 20.22 -9.62 9.01
N ALA A 59 19.11 -9.82 8.29
CA ALA A 59 18.79 -11.08 7.64
C ALA A 59 18.40 -10.83 6.18
N ASP A 60 19.05 -11.54 5.25
CA ASP A 60 18.67 -11.53 3.83
C ASP A 60 17.35 -12.29 3.63
N LEU A 61 16.50 -11.75 2.76
CA LEU A 61 15.22 -12.36 2.40
C LEU A 61 15.31 -13.05 1.03
N ASP A 62 14.48 -14.07 0.82
CA ASP A 62 14.53 -14.99 -0.31
C ASP A 62 13.77 -14.49 -1.56
N THR A 63 13.30 -13.24 -1.55
CA THR A 63 12.49 -12.65 -2.62
C THR A 63 12.98 -11.24 -2.95
N ALA A 64 13.11 -10.93 -4.25
CA ALA A 64 13.44 -9.58 -4.73
C ALA A 64 12.16 -8.84 -5.17
N ARG A 65 11.18 -8.77 -4.27
CA ARG A 65 9.89 -8.08 -4.46
C ARG A 65 9.63 -7.13 -3.28
N GLY A 66 8.61 -6.29 -3.34
CA GLY A 66 8.34 -5.30 -2.30
C GLY A 66 8.20 -5.90 -0.91
N GLN A 67 8.84 -5.27 0.07
CA GLN A 67 8.73 -5.63 1.48
C GLN A 67 8.00 -4.51 2.22
N GLU A 68 6.74 -4.74 2.55
CA GLU A 68 5.84 -3.72 3.13
C GLU A 68 5.51 -3.97 4.61
N ALA A 69 6.02 -5.06 5.20
CA ALA A 69 5.61 -5.50 6.51
C ALA A 69 6.07 -4.56 7.63
N THR A 70 5.17 -4.24 8.56
CA THR A 70 5.58 -3.80 9.89
C THR A 70 5.89 -5.04 10.74
N PRO A 71 7.11 -5.19 11.29
CA PRO A 71 7.41 -6.28 12.21
C PRO A 71 6.57 -6.23 13.49
N LEU A 72 6.19 -7.40 14.01
CA LEU A 72 5.78 -7.53 15.41
C LEU A 72 6.98 -7.96 16.23
N VAL A 73 7.10 -7.45 17.46
CA VAL A 73 8.14 -7.87 18.40
C VAL A 73 7.46 -8.30 19.68
N ILE A 74 7.55 -9.59 20.00
CA ILE A 74 6.83 -10.19 21.12
C ILE A 74 7.74 -11.18 21.83
N ASP A 75 7.93 -11.00 23.14
CA ASP A 75 8.73 -11.88 24.00
C ASP A 75 10.15 -12.17 23.45
N GLY A 76 10.80 -11.14 22.91
CA GLY A 76 12.17 -11.24 22.40
C GLY A 76 12.32 -11.89 21.02
N ALA A 77 11.22 -12.07 20.29
CA ALA A 77 11.25 -12.51 18.89
C ALA A 77 10.65 -11.45 17.95
N VAL A 78 11.22 -11.33 16.76
CA VAL A 78 10.74 -10.48 15.66
C VAL A 78 10.00 -11.35 14.66
N TYR A 79 8.74 -11.03 14.39
CA TYR A 79 7.89 -11.73 13.42
C TYR A 79 7.58 -10.83 12.24
N ILE A 80 7.83 -11.32 11.03
CA ILE A 80 7.64 -10.55 9.79
C ILE A 80 6.89 -11.39 8.77
N THR A 81 6.16 -10.71 7.88
CA THR A 81 5.81 -11.27 6.59
C THR A 81 6.78 -10.77 5.52
N THR A 82 6.91 -11.53 4.43
CA THR A 82 7.67 -11.12 3.24
C THR A 82 6.78 -11.23 2.00
N ALA A 83 7.31 -10.84 0.84
CA ALA A 83 6.63 -11.05 -0.44
C ALA A 83 6.14 -12.50 -0.62
N TRP A 84 5.05 -12.66 -1.37
CA TRP A 84 4.27 -13.91 -1.50
C TRP A 84 3.65 -14.43 -0.19
N SER A 85 3.46 -13.53 0.78
CA SER A 85 2.79 -13.82 2.06
C SER A 85 3.52 -14.87 2.92
N LYS A 86 4.83 -15.04 2.73
CA LYS A 86 5.64 -15.90 3.61
C LYS A 86 5.81 -15.24 4.98
N VAL A 87 6.12 -16.04 5.99
CA VAL A 87 6.33 -15.58 7.37
C VAL A 87 7.70 -16.06 7.86
N LYS A 88 8.42 -15.22 8.59
CA LYS A 88 9.68 -15.58 9.25
C LYS A 88 9.70 -15.04 10.68
N ALA A 89 10.28 -15.81 11.59
CA ALA A 89 10.51 -15.41 12.97
C ALA A 89 11.99 -15.47 13.30
N TYR A 90 12.49 -14.44 13.98
CA TYR A 90 13.89 -14.30 14.36
C TYR A 90 14.00 -14.02 15.85
N GLU A 91 15.04 -14.52 16.50
CA GLU A 91 15.41 -14.04 17.82
C GLU A 91 15.92 -12.59 17.71
N ALA A 92 15.37 -11.70 18.53
CA ALA A 92 15.46 -10.26 18.29
C ALA A 92 16.84 -9.64 18.55
N VAL A 93 17.70 -10.26 19.36
CA VAL A 93 19.02 -9.72 19.70
C VAL A 93 20.10 -10.21 18.74
N SER A 94 20.07 -11.50 18.40
CA SER A 94 21.06 -12.21 17.61
C SER A 94 20.72 -12.28 16.11
N GLY A 95 19.44 -12.14 15.75
CA GLY A 95 18.96 -12.35 14.39
C GLY A 95 18.91 -13.82 13.97
N LYS A 96 19.02 -14.76 14.92
CA LYS A 96 18.91 -16.20 14.62
C LYS A 96 17.49 -16.51 14.13
N LEU A 97 17.37 -17.11 12.94
CA LEU A 97 16.10 -17.63 12.43
C LEU A 97 15.56 -18.71 13.40
N LEU A 98 14.34 -18.52 13.87
CA LEU A 98 13.63 -19.46 14.75
C LEU A 98 12.82 -20.45 13.92
N TRP A 99 11.99 -19.93 13.01
CA TRP A 99 11.18 -20.71 12.08
C TRP A 99 10.77 -19.85 10.88
N GLU A 100 10.30 -20.52 9.82
CA GLU A 100 9.69 -19.88 8.66
C GLU A 100 8.47 -20.68 8.19
N TYR A 101 7.53 -19.99 7.55
CA TYR A 101 6.33 -20.57 6.98
C TYR A 101 6.09 -20.00 5.58
N ASP A 102 5.89 -20.90 4.62
CA ASP A 102 5.53 -20.55 3.24
C ASP A 102 4.11 -21.05 2.95
N PRO A 103 3.12 -20.15 2.77
CA PRO A 103 1.75 -20.54 2.46
C PRO A 103 1.59 -21.20 1.08
N LYS A 104 2.64 -21.23 0.25
CA LYS A 104 2.63 -21.75 -1.12
C LYS A 104 1.59 -21.06 -1.99
N VAL A 105 1.57 -19.73 -1.95
CA VAL A 105 0.76 -18.93 -2.90
C VAL A 105 1.17 -19.33 -4.32
N PRO A 106 0.23 -19.75 -5.18
CA PRO A 106 0.52 -20.10 -6.57
C PRO A 106 1.10 -18.89 -7.31
N GLY A 107 2.09 -19.12 -8.18
CA GLY A 107 2.70 -18.04 -8.96
C GLY A 107 1.67 -17.22 -9.73
N GLU A 108 0.69 -17.89 -10.33
CA GLU A 108 -0.42 -17.26 -11.07
C GLU A 108 -1.26 -16.27 -10.25
N ALA A 109 -1.29 -16.38 -8.92
CA ALA A 109 -1.95 -15.38 -8.08
C ALA A 109 -1.28 -14.00 -8.15
N GLY A 110 -0.06 -13.91 -8.71
CA GLY A 110 0.61 -12.64 -9.00
C GLY A 110 -0.21 -11.69 -9.88
N VAL A 111 -1.02 -12.21 -10.81
CA VAL A 111 -1.90 -11.39 -11.67
C VAL A 111 -3.10 -10.82 -10.92
N LEU A 112 -3.43 -11.37 -9.75
CA LEU A 112 -4.52 -10.87 -8.89
C LEU A 112 -4.08 -9.65 -8.07
N ALA A 113 -2.80 -9.29 -8.11
CA ALA A 113 -2.26 -8.15 -7.39
C ALA A 113 -2.11 -6.95 -8.33
N CYS A 114 -2.81 -5.86 -8.05
CA CYS A 114 -2.60 -4.59 -8.77
C CYS A 114 -1.17 -4.04 -8.58
N CYS A 115 -0.56 -4.38 -7.45
CA CYS A 115 0.37 -3.47 -6.80
C CYS A 115 1.56 -4.18 -6.17
N ASP A 116 2.13 -5.19 -6.85
CA ASP A 116 3.19 -6.09 -6.36
C ASP A 116 2.68 -7.21 -5.41
N VAL A 117 3.46 -8.26 -5.22
CA VAL A 117 3.12 -9.47 -4.43
C VAL A 117 3.44 -9.30 -2.95
N VAL A 118 2.96 -8.19 -2.39
CA VAL A 118 3.34 -7.65 -1.07
C VAL A 118 2.49 -8.19 0.07
N ASN A 119 2.96 -7.96 1.29
CA ASN A 119 2.19 -8.20 2.52
C ASN A 119 2.63 -7.18 3.60
N ARG A 120 1.67 -6.63 4.36
CA ARG A 120 1.90 -5.54 5.32
C ARG A 120 2.10 -5.99 6.76
N GLY A 121 1.97 -7.28 7.06
CA GLY A 121 2.36 -7.83 8.34
C GLY A 121 1.36 -8.78 8.96
N LEU A 122 1.55 -9.00 10.24
CA LEU A 122 0.84 -9.98 11.06
C LEU A 122 -0.08 -9.29 12.06
N ALA A 123 -1.00 -10.07 12.61
CA ALA A 123 -1.64 -9.80 13.89
C ALA A 123 -1.27 -10.88 14.90
N ALA A 124 -1.33 -10.58 16.19
CA ALA A 124 -1.11 -11.55 17.26
C ALA A 124 -2.31 -11.59 18.21
N TRP A 125 -2.67 -12.80 18.66
CA TRP A 125 -3.66 -13.03 19.71
C TRP A 125 -3.48 -14.42 20.30
N ASP A 126 -3.57 -14.53 21.62
CA ASP A 126 -3.21 -15.73 22.37
C ASP A 126 -1.77 -16.13 22.03
N HIS A 127 -1.50 -17.42 21.80
CA HIS A 127 -0.21 -17.91 21.30
C HIS A 127 -0.17 -18.03 19.77
N ARG A 128 -0.95 -17.23 19.03
CA ARG A 128 -1.09 -17.35 17.57
C ARG A 128 -0.73 -16.08 16.82
N LEU A 129 -0.29 -16.27 15.58
CA LEU A 129 -0.08 -15.22 14.58
C LEU A 129 -1.07 -15.38 13.43
N TYR A 130 -1.53 -14.26 12.86
CA TYR A 130 -2.50 -14.26 11.77
C TYR A 130 -2.00 -13.45 10.58
N LEU A 131 -2.22 -13.97 9.37
CA LEU A 131 -1.96 -13.26 8.12
C LEU A 131 -3.05 -13.51 7.08
N GLY A 132 -3.29 -12.51 6.24
CA GLY A 132 -3.93 -12.70 4.94
C GLY A 132 -2.91 -13.04 3.87
N THR A 133 -3.25 -13.94 2.94
CA THR A 133 -2.40 -14.32 1.81
C THR A 133 -2.88 -13.70 0.51
N LEU A 134 -1.96 -13.54 -0.44
CA LEU A 134 -2.27 -12.94 -1.74
C LEU A 134 -3.36 -13.69 -2.51
N ASP A 135 -3.48 -15.02 -2.33
CA ASP A 135 -4.54 -15.86 -2.91
C ASP A 135 -5.84 -15.93 -2.08
N GLY A 136 -6.01 -15.00 -1.13
CA GLY A 136 -7.28 -14.78 -0.43
C GLY A 136 -7.55 -15.66 0.78
N ARG A 137 -6.53 -16.32 1.35
CA ARG A 137 -6.68 -17.09 2.59
C ARG A 137 -6.39 -16.22 3.81
N LEU A 138 -7.10 -16.46 4.90
CA LEU A 138 -6.71 -16.05 6.25
C LEU A 138 -6.10 -17.29 6.93
N ILE A 139 -4.94 -17.11 7.55
CA ILE A 139 -4.16 -18.19 8.15
C ILE A 139 -3.87 -17.85 9.61
N ALA A 140 -3.98 -18.84 10.49
CA ALA A 140 -3.44 -18.80 11.84
C ALA A 140 -2.27 -19.77 11.98
N LEU A 141 -1.17 -19.27 12.53
CA LEU A 141 0.04 -20.02 12.86
C LEU A 141 0.24 -20.05 14.37
N ASP A 142 0.80 -21.14 14.87
CA ASP A 142 1.39 -21.19 16.19
C ASP A 142 2.59 -20.24 16.25
N ARG A 143 2.60 -19.32 17.22
CA ARG A 143 3.62 -18.26 17.31
C ARG A 143 5.01 -18.81 17.59
N GLU A 144 5.12 -19.89 18.38
CA GLU A 144 6.40 -20.43 18.81
C GLU A 144 7.06 -21.30 17.73
N THR A 145 6.25 -22.03 16.96
CA THR A 145 6.74 -23.06 16.03
C THR A 145 6.51 -22.74 14.56
N GLY A 146 5.68 -21.73 14.24
CA GLY A 146 5.27 -21.41 12.88
C GLY A 146 4.33 -22.45 12.24
N ARG A 147 3.86 -23.44 13.01
CA ARG A 147 2.98 -24.50 12.50
C ARG A 147 1.60 -23.95 12.17
N LEU A 148 1.06 -24.38 11.04
CA LEU A 148 -0.32 -24.06 10.64
C LEU A 148 -1.32 -24.61 11.66
N ILE A 149 -2.20 -23.74 12.18
CA ILE A 149 -3.32 -24.12 13.04
C ILE A 149 -4.58 -24.25 12.19
N TRP A 150 -4.91 -23.22 11.41
CA TRP A 150 -6.03 -23.24 10.47
C TRP A 150 -5.79 -22.31 9.28
N SER A 151 -6.47 -22.61 8.16
CA SER A 151 -6.50 -21.78 6.96
C SER A 151 -7.92 -21.71 6.41
N LYS A 152 -8.38 -20.52 6.05
CA LYS A 152 -9.74 -20.26 5.55
C LYS A 152 -9.68 -19.38 4.31
N LEU A 153 -10.35 -19.79 3.24
CA LEU A 153 -10.54 -18.93 2.08
C LEU A 153 -11.60 -17.88 2.44
N THR A 154 -11.24 -16.59 2.34
CA THR A 154 -12.16 -15.49 2.69
C THR A 154 -12.89 -14.93 1.48
N VAL A 155 -12.39 -15.22 0.28
CA VAL A 155 -12.78 -14.65 -1.01
C VAL A 155 -13.50 -15.66 -1.91
N GLU A 156 -14.27 -15.16 -2.86
CA GLU A 156 -14.81 -15.97 -3.96
C GLU A 156 -13.68 -16.26 -4.98
N ARG A 157 -13.24 -17.52 -5.09
CA ARG A 157 -12.06 -17.91 -5.89
C ARG A 157 -12.15 -17.56 -7.37
N SER A 158 -13.35 -17.49 -7.94
CA SER A 158 -13.61 -17.10 -9.33
C SER A 158 -13.39 -15.61 -9.60
N LYS A 159 -13.21 -14.79 -8.56
CA LYS A 159 -13.06 -13.34 -8.68
C LYS A 159 -11.63 -12.91 -8.35
N PRO A 160 -11.15 -11.80 -8.92
CA PRO A 160 -9.76 -11.37 -8.78
C PRO A 160 -9.49 -10.66 -7.44
N TYR A 161 -9.82 -11.31 -6.32
CA TYR A 161 -9.46 -10.82 -5.00
C TYR A 161 -8.03 -11.20 -4.62
N GLY A 162 -7.40 -10.35 -3.81
CA GLY A 162 -6.21 -10.71 -3.03
C GLY A 162 -6.24 -10.12 -1.62
N ILE A 163 -5.26 -10.44 -0.79
CA ILE A 163 -5.08 -9.82 0.53
C ILE A 163 -3.63 -9.38 0.69
N THR A 164 -3.43 -8.10 1.00
CA THR A 164 -2.11 -7.47 1.20
C THR A 164 -1.98 -6.83 2.58
N GLY A 165 -3.07 -6.30 3.15
CA GLY A 165 -3.09 -5.66 4.47
C GLY A 165 -2.84 -6.62 5.64
N ALA A 166 -2.39 -6.07 6.76
CA ALA A 166 -2.24 -6.80 8.01
C ALA A 166 -3.59 -6.90 8.74
N PRO A 167 -3.99 -8.09 9.24
CA PRO A 167 -5.18 -8.21 10.08
C PRO A 167 -5.06 -7.41 11.37
N ARG A 168 -6.20 -7.11 12.01
CA ARG A 168 -6.28 -6.66 13.41
C ARG A 168 -7.03 -7.71 14.22
N VAL A 169 -6.74 -7.85 15.51
CA VAL A 169 -7.52 -8.72 16.40
C VAL A 169 -8.17 -7.89 17.49
N ILE A 170 -9.47 -8.05 17.70
CA ILE A 170 -10.24 -7.40 18.78
C ILE A 170 -11.05 -8.47 19.50
N ASP A 171 -10.77 -8.70 20.78
CA ASP A 171 -11.48 -9.68 21.62
C ASP A 171 -11.63 -11.05 20.95
N GLY A 172 -10.52 -11.58 20.44
CA GLY A 172 -10.45 -12.87 19.75
C GLY A 172 -11.08 -12.90 18.36
N ARG A 173 -11.39 -11.74 17.76
CA ARG A 173 -11.91 -11.61 16.39
C ARG A 173 -10.82 -11.12 15.46
N VAL A 174 -10.40 -11.96 14.53
CA VAL A 174 -9.42 -11.61 13.49
C VAL A 174 -10.17 -10.90 12.36
N ILE A 175 -9.90 -9.62 12.19
CA ILE A 175 -10.56 -8.74 11.22
C ILE A 175 -9.64 -8.55 10.02
N ILE A 176 -10.16 -8.79 8.82
CA ILE A 176 -9.42 -8.65 7.57
C ILE A 176 -10.37 -8.27 6.43
N GLY A 177 -9.88 -7.41 5.52
CA GLY A 177 -10.55 -7.10 4.26
C GLY A 177 -9.87 -7.79 3.07
N ASN A 178 -9.86 -7.11 1.93
CA ASN A 178 -9.33 -7.61 0.66
C ASN A 178 -8.97 -6.46 -0.27
N ALA A 179 -8.24 -6.78 -1.34
CA ALA A 179 -7.89 -5.93 -2.46
C ALA A 179 -8.50 -6.46 -3.77
N GLY A 180 -8.50 -5.63 -4.81
CA GLY A 180 -8.85 -6.02 -6.17
C GLY A 180 -9.76 -5.05 -6.93
N ALA A 181 -9.94 -3.82 -6.46
CA ALA A 181 -10.79 -2.83 -7.11
C ALA A 181 -10.35 -2.51 -8.55
N GLU A 182 -9.05 -2.58 -8.84
CA GLU A 182 -8.52 -2.36 -10.19
C GLU A 182 -9.01 -3.40 -11.20
N MET A 183 -9.35 -4.61 -10.76
CA MET A 183 -9.78 -5.71 -11.63
C MET A 183 -11.30 -5.89 -11.68
N GLY A 184 -12.05 -5.45 -10.67
CA GLY A 184 -13.50 -5.61 -10.62
C GLY A 184 -13.99 -6.55 -9.52
N VAL A 185 -14.01 -6.05 -8.28
CA VAL A 185 -14.52 -6.81 -7.13
C VAL A 185 -15.43 -5.98 -6.24
N ARG A 186 -16.19 -6.66 -5.37
CA ARG A 186 -17.08 -6.04 -4.39
C ARG A 186 -16.43 -6.03 -3.02
N GLY A 187 -16.07 -4.86 -2.53
CA GLY A 187 -15.37 -4.71 -1.26
C GLY A 187 -16.17 -5.14 -0.03
N TYR A 188 -15.44 -5.69 0.94
CA TYR A 188 -15.95 -6.03 2.26
C TYR A 188 -14.83 -6.09 3.30
N VAL A 189 -15.21 -6.06 4.57
CA VAL A 189 -14.39 -6.46 5.72
C VAL A 189 -15.15 -7.51 6.51
N ALA A 190 -14.45 -8.49 7.07
CA ALA A 190 -15.08 -9.56 7.85
C ALA A 190 -14.26 -9.88 9.10
N ALA A 191 -14.94 -10.43 10.11
CA ALA A 191 -14.31 -10.95 11.32
C ALA A 191 -14.43 -12.47 11.40
N TYR A 192 -13.36 -13.09 11.87
CA TYR A 192 -13.25 -14.54 12.04
C TYR A 192 -12.87 -14.86 13.49
N ASP A 193 -13.38 -15.97 14.02
CA ASP A 193 -12.97 -16.44 15.34
C ASP A 193 -11.48 -16.85 15.32
N SER A 194 -10.71 -16.32 16.26
CA SER A 194 -9.28 -16.60 16.41
C SER A 194 -8.95 -18.08 16.59
N LYS A 195 -9.86 -18.88 17.16
CA LYS A 195 -9.61 -20.28 17.51
C LYS A 195 -9.70 -21.22 16.30
N ASP A 196 -10.72 -21.05 15.46
CA ASP A 196 -11.04 -21.99 14.37
C ASP A 196 -11.23 -21.35 12.99
N GLY A 197 -11.15 -20.02 12.90
CA GLY A 197 -11.34 -19.27 11.67
C GLY A 197 -12.79 -19.22 11.18
N LYS A 198 -13.79 -19.53 12.01
CA LYS A 198 -15.19 -19.39 11.63
C LYS A 198 -15.54 -17.92 11.37
N GLU A 199 -16.15 -17.61 10.23
CA GLU A 199 -16.67 -16.26 9.96
C GLU A 199 -17.77 -15.92 10.97
N LEU A 200 -17.61 -14.78 11.65
CA LEU A 200 -18.53 -14.28 12.67
C LEU A 200 -19.49 -13.25 12.08
N TRP A 201 -18.96 -12.36 11.25
CA TRP A 201 -19.74 -11.35 10.52
C TRP A 201 -18.96 -10.87 9.29
N ARG A 202 -19.69 -10.32 8.32
CA ARG A 202 -19.16 -9.65 7.14
C ARG A 202 -19.92 -8.36 6.86
N PHE A 203 -19.18 -7.29 6.60
CA PHE A 203 -19.69 -5.98 6.22
C PHE A 203 -19.26 -5.68 4.79
N TYR A 204 -20.22 -5.64 3.85
CA TYR A 204 -19.96 -5.16 2.49
C TYR A 204 -19.97 -3.63 2.46
N THR A 205 -19.03 -3.04 1.73
CA THR A 205 -18.86 -1.58 1.65
C THR A 205 -19.68 -0.96 0.52
N VAL A 206 -20.13 -1.74 -0.45
CA VAL A 206 -20.94 -1.25 -1.58
C VAL A 206 -22.19 -2.11 -1.78
N PRO A 207 -23.32 -1.52 -2.21
CA PRO A 207 -24.57 -2.24 -2.44
C PRO A 207 -24.43 -3.25 -3.57
N ASP A 208 -25.19 -4.33 -3.46
CA ASP A 208 -25.41 -5.31 -4.53
C ASP A 208 -26.47 -4.77 -5.50
N ARG A 209 -26.90 -5.63 -6.42
CA ARG A 209 -28.06 -5.43 -7.29
C ARG A 209 -29.24 -4.76 -6.55
N PRO A 210 -29.88 -3.76 -7.15
CA PRO A 210 -31.06 -3.12 -6.58
C PRO A 210 -32.11 -4.10 -6.08
N GLY A 211 -32.60 -3.86 -4.87
CA GLY A 211 -33.63 -4.67 -4.22
C GLY A 211 -33.15 -5.97 -3.54
N THR A 212 -31.87 -6.35 -3.64
CA THR A 212 -31.32 -7.54 -2.95
C THR A 212 -30.57 -7.21 -1.66
N ASN A 213 -30.41 -5.92 -1.34
CA ASN A 213 -29.62 -5.46 -0.20
C ASN A 213 -30.30 -5.72 1.17
N ALA A 214 -29.74 -6.67 1.93
CA ALA A 214 -30.31 -7.13 3.20
C ALA A 214 -30.09 -6.17 4.39
N THR A 215 -28.99 -5.42 4.43
CA THR A 215 -28.66 -4.55 5.56
C THR A 215 -29.19 -3.12 5.37
N PRO A 216 -29.60 -2.42 6.44
CA PRO A 216 -30.10 -1.05 6.33
C PRO A 216 -29.10 -0.05 5.71
N HIS A 217 -27.81 -0.20 5.98
CA HIS A 217 -26.78 0.67 5.41
C HIS A 217 -26.67 0.50 3.89
N LEU A 218 -26.70 -0.73 3.37
CA LEU A 218 -26.65 -0.97 1.93
C LEU A 218 -27.91 -0.50 1.21
N ARG A 219 -29.10 -0.66 1.80
CA ARG A 219 -30.34 -0.11 1.22
C ARG A 219 -30.29 1.42 1.09
N ARG A 220 -29.70 2.11 2.08
CA ARG A 220 -29.48 3.55 1.99
C ARG A 220 -28.41 3.90 0.95
N ALA A 221 -27.33 3.15 0.91
CA ALA A 221 -26.24 3.35 -0.04
C ALA A 221 -26.73 3.19 -1.49
N GLU A 222 -27.60 2.21 -1.77
CA GLU A 222 -28.17 1.92 -3.10
C GLU A 222 -28.70 3.17 -3.83
N ALA A 223 -29.34 4.10 -3.11
CA ALA A 223 -29.88 5.34 -3.69
C ALA A 223 -28.79 6.24 -4.34
N SER A 224 -27.55 6.12 -3.87
CA SER A 224 -26.38 6.87 -4.37
C SER A 224 -25.68 6.22 -5.57
N TRP A 225 -26.20 5.09 -6.08
CA TRP A 225 -25.69 4.41 -7.26
C TRP A 225 -26.71 4.43 -8.41
N LYS A 226 -26.19 4.33 -9.64
CA LYS A 226 -26.96 4.31 -10.88
C LYS A 226 -26.39 3.26 -11.85
N GLY A 227 -27.20 2.77 -12.78
CA GLY A 227 -26.77 1.75 -13.75
C GLY A 227 -26.54 0.37 -13.13
N ALA A 228 -25.65 -0.43 -13.73
CA ALA A 228 -25.44 -1.85 -13.42
C ALA A 228 -24.13 -2.13 -12.66
N TRP A 229 -23.76 -1.27 -11.70
CA TRP A 229 -22.45 -1.32 -11.01
C TRP A 229 -22.10 -2.68 -10.39
N TRP A 230 -23.09 -3.44 -9.91
CA TRP A 230 -22.88 -4.74 -9.26
C TRP A 230 -22.27 -5.79 -10.20
N THR A 231 -22.42 -5.62 -11.52
CA THR A 231 -21.79 -6.48 -12.52
C THR A 231 -20.28 -6.23 -12.62
N LEU A 232 -19.85 -5.00 -12.35
CA LEU A 232 -18.46 -4.54 -12.40
C LEU A 232 -17.74 -4.63 -11.03
N GLY A 233 -18.42 -5.21 -10.04
CA GLY A 233 -17.96 -5.32 -8.64
C GLY A 233 -18.23 -4.07 -7.79
N GLY A 234 -18.14 -2.87 -8.37
CA GLY A 234 -18.40 -1.59 -7.68
C GLY A 234 -17.21 -1.06 -6.87
N GLY A 235 -16.26 -1.90 -6.43
CA GLY A 235 -15.05 -1.51 -5.70
C GLY A 235 -15.28 -1.44 -4.19
N GLY A 236 -14.66 -0.45 -3.53
CA GLY A 236 -14.78 -0.24 -2.09
C GLY A 236 -14.00 -1.26 -1.25
N THR A 237 -12.88 -1.76 -1.77
CA THR A 237 -12.06 -2.77 -1.07
C THR A 237 -11.42 -2.20 0.21
N VAL A 238 -11.37 -3.00 1.29
CA VAL A 238 -10.77 -2.65 2.59
C VAL A 238 -9.39 -3.30 2.66
N TRP A 239 -8.41 -2.73 1.96
CA TRP A 239 -7.15 -3.42 1.66
C TRP A 239 -6.00 -3.13 2.63
N ASP A 240 -6.17 -2.18 3.55
CA ASP A 240 -5.10 -1.76 4.47
C ASP A 240 -5.57 -1.37 5.88
N SER A 241 -5.83 -0.08 6.13
CA SER A 241 -5.85 0.44 7.49
C SER A 241 -7.16 0.22 8.25
N MET A 242 -6.98 -0.12 9.53
CA MET A 242 -8.03 -0.29 10.53
C MET A 242 -7.51 0.23 11.88
N ALA A 243 -8.37 0.86 12.68
CA ALA A 243 -8.06 1.33 14.03
C ALA A 243 -9.20 0.97 15.00
N TYR A 244 -8.94 0.97 16.31
CA TYR A 244 -9.94 0.59 17.31
C TYR A 244 -9.90 1.51 18.53
N ASP A 245 -11.07 1.96 19.00
CA ASP A 245 -11.21 2.61 20.31
C ASP A 245 -11.93 1.67 21.29
N PRO A 246 -11.22 1.06 22.26
CA PRO A 246 -11.82 0.17 23.25
C PRO A 246 -12.80 0.87 24.20
N LYS A 247 -12.69 2.20 24.40
CA LYS A 247 -13.60 2.96 25.28
C LYS A 247 -14.95 3.23 24.60
N LEU A 248 -14.97 3.33 23.27
CA LEU A 248 -16.19 3.53 22.48
C LEU A 248 -16.77 2.22 21.93
N ASP A 249 -15.97 1.16 21.97
CA ASP A 249 -16.22 -0.10 21.27
C ASP A 249 -16.57 0.15 19.79
N LEU A 250 -15.64 0.83 19.10
CA LEU A 250 -15.76 1.19 17.69
C LEU A 250 -14.50 0.78 16.93
N LEU A 251 -14.69 -0.07 15.91
CA LEU A 251 -13.72 -0.39 14.87
C LEU A 251 -13.86 0.64 13.74
N TYR A 252 -12.77 1.25 13.33
CA TYR A 252 -12.72 2.15 12.18
C TYR A 252 -12.03 1.44 11.02
N VAL A 253 -12.64 1.48 9.84
CA VAL A 253 -12.07 0.89 8.62
C VAL A 253 -12.02 1.93 7.50
N GLY A 254 -10.94 1.91 6.75
CA GLY A 254 -10.78 2.69 5.53
C GLY A 254 -11.28 1.95 4.29
N VAL A 255 -11.99 2.64 3.40
CA VAL A 255 -12.60 2.04 2.20
C VAL A 255 -11.98 2.61 0.93
N GLY A 256 -11.64 1.73 -0.01
CA GLY A 256 -11.00 2.07 -1.27
C GLY A 256 -11.92 2.68 -2.33
N ASN A 257 -11.31 2.90 -3.48
CA ASN A 257 -11.82 3.43 -4.74
C ASN A 257 -12.99 2.63 -5.36
N GLY A 258 -13.66 3.24 -6.33
CA GLY A 258 -14.71 2.59 -7.12
C GLY A 258 -14.16 1.71 -8.24
N SER A 259 -14.92 0.67 -8.62
CA SER A 259 -14.62 -0.19 -9.77
C SER A 259 -15.74 -0.18 -10.82
N PRO A 260 -15.45 0.17 -12.09
CA PRO A 260 -14.19 0.76 -12.58
C PRO A 260 -13.92 2.13 -11.94
N TRP A 261 -12.69 2.65 -12.09
CA TRP A 261 -12.35 3.99 -11.61
C TRP A 261 -13.26 5.04 -12.25
N ASN A 262 -13.40 5.02 -13.58
CA ASN A 262 -14.21 6.00 -14.30
C ASN A 262 -15.70 5.89 -13.95
N GLN A 263 -16.24 6.92 -13.28
CA GLN A 263 -17.62 6.93 -12.81
C GLN A 263 -18.64 6.82 -13.97
N ALA A 264 -18.30 7.31 -15.17
CA ALA A 264 -19.19 7.23 -16.33
C ALA A 264 -19.59 5.80 -16.69
N TYR A 265 -18.72 4.82 -16.42
CA TYR A 265 -18.98 3.40 -16.62
C TYR A 265 -19.51 2.72 -15.37
N ARG A 266 -18.96 3.06 -14.20
CA ARG A 266 -19.37 2.46 -12.92
C ARG A 266 -20.79 2.83 -12.51
N SER A 267 -21.14 4.10 -12.63
CA SER A 267 -22.42 4.66 -12.17
C SER A 267 -22.89 5.75 -13.13
N PRO A 268 -23.37 5.38 -14.33
CA PRO A 268 -23.86 6.34 -15.32
C PRO A 268 -24.94 7.25 -14.72
N GLY A 269 -24.78 8.56 -14.82
CA GLY A 269 -25.66 9.53 -14.14
C GLY A 269 -25.17 9.98 -12.76
N GLY A 270 -23.99 9.53 -12.33
CA GLY A 270 -23.29 10.01 -11.15
C GLY A 270 -23.78 9.37 -9.85
N GLY A 271 -23.82 10.19 -8.80
CA GLY A 271 -24.10 9.77 -7.42
C GLY A 271 -22.83 9.70 -6.56
N ASP A 272 -23.03 9.63 -5.24
CA ASP A 272 -21.91 9.57 -4.29
C ASP A 272 -21.22 8.19 -4.27
N ASN A 273 -21.91 7.14 -4.76
CA ASN A 273 -21.43 5.76 -4.76
C ASN A 273 -20.99 5.26 -3.37
N LEU A 274 -21.84 5.44 -2.36
CA LEU A 274 -21.53 5.00 -1.01
C LEU A 274 -21.27 3.48 -0.93
N TYR A 275 -20.24 3.00 -0.24
CA TYR A 275 -19.32 3.72 0.65
C TYR A 275 -17.88 3.76 0.11
N ILE A 276 -17.66 3.86 -1.21
CA ILE A 276 -16.30 4.03 -1.73
C ILE A 276 -15.63 5.27 -1.13
N CYS A 277 -14.31 5.24 -0.96
CA CYS A 277 -13.50 6.36 -0.49
C CYS A 277 -14.04 6.95 0.83
N SER A 278 -14.34 6.08 1.79
CA SER A 278 -14.95 6.45 3.07
C SER A 278 -14.19 5.88 4.26
N ILE A 279 -14.26 6.58 5.39
CA ILE A 279 -13.99 6.02 6.72
C ILE A 279 -15.32 5.54 7.29
N ILE A 280 -15.39 4.30 7.78
CA ILE A 280 -16.59 3.73 8.39
C ILE A 280 -16.28 3.29 9.82
N ALA A 281 -17.16 3.65 10.76
CA ALA A 281 -17.17 3.08 12.11
C ALA A 281 -18.16 1.92 12.20
N LEU A 282 -17.70 0.81 12.76
CA LEU A 282 -18.43 -0.44 12.95
C LEU A 282 -18.39 -0.87 14.41
N LYS A 283 -19.40 -1.62 14.85
CA LYS A 283 -19.30 -2.40 16.08
C LYS A 283 -18.43 -3.64 15.85
N PRO A 284 -17.29 -3.80 16.55
CA PRO A 284 -16.34 -4.89 16.27
C PRO A 284 -16.95 -6.28 16.53
N ARG A 285 -17.90 -6.36 17.48
CA ARG A 285 -18.55 -7.63 17.81
C ARG A 285 -19.48 -8.15 16.72
N THR A 286 -20.16 -7.26 16.01
CA THR A 286 -21.30 -7.60 15.13
C THR A 286 -21.11 -7.16 13.68
N GLY A 287 -20.14 -6.28 13.38
CA GLY A 287 -20.00 -5.63 12.08
C GLY A 287 -21.09 -4.60 11.79
N GLU A 288 -21.87 -4.19 12.81
CA GLU A 288 -22.96 -3.23 12.63
C GLU A 288 -22.42 -1.83 12.30
N TYR A 289 -22.97 -1.22 11.25
CA TYR A 289 -22.71 0.16 10.86
C TYR A 289 -23.07 1.15 11.97
N VAL A 290 -22.18 2.10 12.26
CA VAL A 290 -22.43 3.21 13.20
C VAL A 290 -22.48 4.54 12.46
N TRP A 291 -21.38 4.96 11.85
CA TRP A 291 -21.29 6.19 11.07
C TRP A 291 -20.29 6.03 9.92
N HIS A 292 -20.31 6.94 8.94
CA HIS A 292 -19.25 7.06 7.95
C HIS A 292 -18.95 8.53 7.64
N TYR A 293 -17.77 8.78 7.08
CA TYR A 293 -17.41 10.03 6.42
C TYR A 293 -16.78 9.69 5.07
N GLN A 294 -17.31 10.25 3.98
CA GLN A 294 -16.81 10.00 2.63
C GLN A 294 -15.84 11.11 2.22
N THR A 295 -14.56 10.76 2.03
CA THR A 295 -13.50 11.71 1.69
C THR A 295 -13.58 12.15 0.23
N THR A 296 -14.07 11.28 -0.66
CA THR A 296 -14.16 11.56 -2.11
C THR A 296 -15.46 11.01 -2.70
N PRO A 297 -16.57 11.76 -2.61
CA PRO A 297 -17.85 11.37 -3.18
C PRO A 297 -17.79 11.18 -4.69
N GLY A 298 -18.31 10.05 -5.17
CA GLY A 298 -18.32 9.74 -6.61
C GLY A 298 -16.93 9.65 -7.23
N ASP A 299 -15.94 9.14 -6.48
CA ASP A 299 -14.54 8.98 -6.89
C ASP A 299 -14.39 8.52 -8.34
N THR A 300 -13.51 9.20 -9.08
CA THR A 300 -13.15 8.82 -10.45
C THR A 300 -11.64 8.80 -10.68
N TRP A 301 -10.85 8.78 -9.61
CA TRP A 301 -9.41 9.03 -9.65
C TRP A 301 -8.58 8.00 -8.90
N ASP A 302 -9.17 6.93 -8.36
CA ASP A 302 -8.46 6.00 -7.46
C ASP A 302 -8.04 6.68 -6.15
N PHE A 303 -8.92 7.52 -5.57
CA PHE A 303 -8.67 8.22 -4.32
C PHE A 303 -9.20 7.47 -3.11
N ASP A 304 -8.53 6.37 -2.79
CA ASP A 304 -8.79 5.58 -1.59
C ASP A 304 -8.89 6.42 -0.30
N ALA A 305 -9.61 5.86 0.67
CA ALA A 305 -9.57 6.24 2.07
C ALA A 305 -9.10 5.05 2.95
N THR A 306 -8.22 4.21 2.41
CA THR A 306 -7.62 3.03 3.09
C THR A 306 -6.31 3.36 3.79
N GLN A 307 -5.85 4.61 3.69
CA GLN A 307 -4.63 5.13 4.29
C GLN A 307 -4.69 5.05 5.81
N HIS A 308 -3.53 5.23 6.44
CA HIS A 308 -3.38 5.10 7.89
C HIS A 308 -4.39 5.95 8.67
N ILE A 309 -5.07 5.32 9.63
CA ILE A 309 -6.05 5.94 10.52
C ILE A 309 -5.44 6.04 11.91
N ILE A 310 -5.21 7.26 12.39
CA ILE A 310 -4.68 7.51 13.74
C ILE A 310 -5.80 8.02 14.65
N LEU A 311 -5.92 7.48 15.85
CA LEU A 311 -6.81 7.99 16.89
C LEU A 311 -6.01 8.82 17.91
N ALA A 312 -6.52 9.99 18.27
CA ALA A 312 -5.88 10.85 19.27
C ALA A 312 -6.91 11.67 20.05
N ASP A 313 -6.52 12.16 21.21
CA ASP A 313 -7.29 13.16 21.94
C ASP A 313 -6.57 14.50 21.80
N LEU A 314 -7.23 15.49 21.18
CA LEU A 314 -6.65 16.80 20.87
C LEU A 314 -7.43 17.92 21.55
N GLU A 315 -6.75 18.93 22.07
CA GLU A 315 -7.40 20.15 22.56
C GLU A 315 -7.75 21.08 21.40
N ILE A 316 -9.03 21.15 21.03
CA ILE A 316 -9.52 21.93 19.89
C ILE A 316 -10.63 22.86 20.37
N GLY A 317 -10.38 24.17 20.30
CA GLY A 317 -11.33 25.19 20.75
C GLY A 317 -11.57 25.15 22.27
N GLY A 318 -10.51 24.94 23.06
CA GLY A 318 -10.56 24.91 24.53
C GLY A 318 -11.23 23.67 25.13
N ARG A 319 -11.46 22.62 24.34
CA ARG A 319 -12.01 21.34 24.80
C ARG A 319 -11.25 20.16 24.21
N VAL A 320 -11.09 19.10 25.01
CA VAL A 320 -10.53 17.84 24.52
C VAL A 320 -11.53 17.16 23.58
N ARG A 321 -11.12 16.92 22.34
CA ARG A 321 -11.86 16.22 21.31
C ARG A 321 -11.25 14.86 21.05
N ARG A 322 -12.10 13.86 21.00
CA ARG A 322 -11.74 12.50 20.60
C ARG A 322 -11.72 12.44 19.09
N VAL A 323 -10.54 12.51 18.48
CA VAL A 323 -10.40 12.61 17.03
C VAL A 323 -9.93 11.33 16.36
N LEU A 324 -10.27 11.22 15.08
CA LEU A 324 -9.66 10.35 14.08
C LEU A 324 -8.97 11.22 13.05
N MET A 325 -7.74 10.89 12.69
CA MET A 325 -6.92 11.60 11.72
C MET A 325 -6.55 10.69 10.55
N GLN A 326 -6.66 11.21 9.33
CA GLN A 326 -6.24 10.49 8.11
C GLN A 326 -5.74 11.48 7.05
N ALA A 327 -4.58 11.17 6.46
CA ALA A 327 -4.12 11.77 5.21
C ALA A 327 -4.56 10.86 4.05
N SER A 328 -5.57 11.23 3.27
CA SER A 328 -6.06 10.36 2.18
C SER A 328 -5.20 10.50 0.91
N LYS A 329 -5.28 9.52 -0.01
CA LYS A 329 -4.73 9.64 -1.37
C LYS A 329 -5.09 10.97 -2.03
N ASN A 330 -6.28 11.51 -1.75
CA ASN A 330 -6.77 12.73 -2.39
C ASN A 330 -6.02 14.03 -2.03
N GLY A 331 -5.07 13.99 -1.09
CA GLY A 331 -4.23 15.14 -0.70
C GLY A 331 -4.79 16.01 0.40
N PHE A 332 -5.93 15.67 1.00
CA PHE A 332 -6.46 16.32 2.20
C PHE A 332 -6.16 15.54 3.48
N PHE A 333 -5.83 16.28 4.53
CA PHE A 333 -5.66 15.78 5.89
C PHE A 333 -6.97 16.03 6.65
N TYR A 334 -7.61 14.97 7.12
CA TYR A 334 -8.90 15.05 7.80
C TYR A 334 -8.73 14.88 9.30
N VAL A 335 -9.42 15.71 10.06
CA VAL A 335 -9.66 15.52 11.51
C VAL A 335 -11.16 15.36 11.69
N LEU A 336 -11.58 14.18 12.13
CA LEU A 336 -12.98 13.84 12.39
C LEU A 336 -13.19 13.63 13.89
N ASP A 337 -14.39 13.91 14.38
CA ASP A 337 -14.83 13.41 15.69
C ASP A 337 -15.05 11.90 15.56
N ARG A 338 -14.24 11.09 16.26
CA ARG A 338 -14.31 9.62 16.11
C ARG A 338 -15.53 8.99 16.77
N VAL A 339 -16.28 9.75 17.58
CA VAL A 339 -17.54 9.30 18.18
C VAL A 339 -18.67 9.38 17.17
N THR A 340 -18.74 10.47 16.40
CA THR A 340 -19.90 10.79 15.55
C THR A 340 -19.63 10.74 14.05
N GLY A 341 -18.36 10.76 13.64
CA GLY A 341 -17.96 10.89 12.23
C GLY A 341 -18.01 12.33 11.70
N GLN A 342 -18.32 13.31 12.55
CA GLN A 342 -18.42 14.71 12.13
C GLN A 342 -17.04 15.26 11.74
N LEU A 343 -16.97 15.92 10.58
CA LEU A 343 -15.79 16.67 10.18
C LEU A 343 -15.51 17.82 11.16
N ILE A 344 -14.29 17.88 11.69
CA ILE A 344 -13.81 18.99 12.52
C ILE A 344 -13.03 19.96 11.64
N SER A 345 -12.09 19.46 10.85
CA SER A 345 -11.29 20.25 9.91
C SER A 345 -10.71 19.40 8.80
N ALA A 346 -10.45 20.01 7.65
CA ALA A 346 -9.67 19.42 6.59
C ALA A 346 -8.96 20.50 5.75
N ALA A 347 -7.69 20.27 5.45
CA ALA A 347 -6.89 21.08 4.55
C ALA A 347 -5.96 20.20 3.72
N ASN A 348 -5.54 20.69 2.56
CA ASN A 348 -4.62 19.96 1.70
C ASN A 348 -3.19 20.03 2.28
N TYR A 349 -2.54 18.87 2.43
CA TYR A 349 -1.15 18.78 2.94
C TYR A 349 -0.11 18.74 1.81
N VAL A 350 -0.57 18.64 0.57
CA VAL A 350 0.20 18.87 -0.66
C VAL A 350 -0.63 19.70 -1.64
N ALA A 351 -0.04 20.12 -2.75
CA ALA A 351 -0.80 20.74 -3.84
C ALA A 351 -1.79 19.73 -4.46
N VAL A 352 -3.02 20.18 -4.70
CA VAL A 352 -4.09 19.39 -5.34
C VAL A 352 -4.81 20.24 -6.38
N ASN A 353 -5.35 19.62 -7.42
CA ASN A 353 -6.09 20.35 -8.48
C ASN A 353 -7.48 19.78 -8.80
N TRP A 354 -7.87 18.67 -8.17
CA TRP A 354 -9.20 18.06 -8.33
C TRP A 354 -10.29 18.77 -7.51
N ALA A 355 -9.90 19.49 -6.44
CA ALA A 355 -10.77 20.27 -5.59
C ALA A 355 -10.07 21.55 -5.10
N LYS A 356 -10.86 22.58 -4.78
CA LYS A 356 -10.36 23.86 -4.23
C LYS A 356 -10.24 23.87 -2.71
N GLY A 357 -10.83 22.88 -2.03
CA GLY A 357 -10.93 22.80 -0.58
C GLY A 357 -12.04 21.84 -0.15
N ILE A 358 -12.18 21.65 1.16
CA ILE A 358 -13.33 20.95 1.76
C ILE A 358 -14.22 22.00 2.41
N ASP A 359 -15.50 22.04 2.02
CA ASP A 359 -16.49 22.83 2.74
C ASP A 359 -16.81 22.13 4.07
N VAL A 360 -16.40 22.74 5.18
CA VAL A 360 -16.58 22.16 6.52
C VAL A 360 -18.06 22.09 6.92
N GLN A 361 -18.93 22.93 6.35
CA GLN A 361 -20.36 22.91 6.69
C GLN A 361 -21.06 21.69 6.09
N SER A 362 -20.87 21.44 4.80
CA SER A 362 -21.42 20.24 4.15
C SER A 362 -20.57 18.99 4.38
N GLY A 363 -19.30 19.16 4.74
CA GLY A 363 -18.30 18.09 4.83
C GLY A 363 -17.78 17.61 3.48
N ARG A 364 -18.09 18.31 2.37
CA ARG A 364 -17.85 17.85 1.00
C ARG A 364 -16.73 18.62 0.30
N PRO A 365 -16.00 17.99 -0.65
CA PRO A 365 -15.05 18.70 -1.47
C PRO A 365 -15.73 19.72 -2.40
N ILE A 366 -15.10 20.87 -2.58
CA ILE A 366 -15.45 21.86 -3.60
C ILE A 366 -14.70 21.45 -4.88
N GLU A 367 -15.28 20.52 -5.63
CA GLU A 367 -14.66 19.92 -6.81
C GLU A 367 -14.34 20.95 -7.90
N ASN A 368 -13.21 20.73 -8.59
CA ASN A 368 -12.90 21.36 -9.86
C ASN A 368 -13.62 20.59 -10.98
N PRO A 369 -14.60 21.20 -11.68
CA PRO A 369 -15.36 20.50 -12.71
C PRO A 369 -14.49 20.01 -13.87
N ASP A 370 -13.35 20.64 -14.14
CA ASP A 370 -12.45 20.23 -15.22
C ASP A 370 -11.75 18.88 -14.94
N ALA A 371 -11.59 18.52 -13.67
CA ALA A 371 -10.98 17.25 -13.25
C ALA A 371 -11.93 16.05 -13.41
N ARG A 372 -13.22 16.29 -13.66
CA ARG A 372 -14.27 15.28 -13.84
C ARG A 372 -14.30 14.75 -15.26
N ILE A 373 -13.29 13.97 -15.62
CA ILE A 373 -13.16 13.38 -16.96
C ILE A 373 -14.37 12.50 -17.35
N ASP A 374 -15.05 11.95 -16.35
CA ASP A 374 -16.30 11.19 -16.44
C ASP A 374 -17.47 12.04 -16.96
N ARG A 375 -17.41 13.36 -16.79
CA ARG A 375 -18.43 14.33 -17.23
C ARG A 375 -17.99 15.14 -18.43
N THR A 376 -16.73 15.56 -18.46
CA THR A 376 -16.20 16.40 -19.53
C THR A 376 -15.87 15.60 -20.80
N GLY A 377 -15.57 14.30 -20.65
CA GLY A 377 -15.07 13.46 -21.74
C GLY A 377 -13.70 13.89 -22.27
N LYS A 378 -12.98 14.76 -21.56
CA LYS A 378 -11.70 15.34 -21.98
C LYS A 378 -10.56 14.88 -21.06
N PRO A 379 -9.34 14.68 -21.57
CA PRO A 379 -8.18 14.41 -20.73
C PRO A 379 -7.92 15.51 -19.70
N TYR A 380 -7.48 15.11 -18.50
CA TYR A 380 -7.04 16.04 -17.46
C TYR A 380 -5.88 15.44 -16.64
N VAL A 381 -4.84 16.23 -16.35
CA VAL A 381 -3.75 15.81 -15.45
C VAL A 381 -4.15 16.13 -14.03
N VAL A 382 -4.43 15.10 -13.23
CA VAL A 382 -4.80 15.27 -11.82
C VAL A 382 -3.57 15.09 -10.94
N VAL A 383 -3.42 15.97 -9.96
CA VAL A 383 -2.47 15.85 -8.84
C VAL A 383 -3.32 15.65 -7.57
N PRO A 384 -3.11 14.54 -6.83
CA PRO A 384 -1.92 13.69 -6.81
C PRO A 384 -1.96 12.39 -7.65
N GLY A 385 -3.00 12.15 -8.44
CA GLY A 385 -3.13 10.92 -9.25
C GLY A 385 -3.32 9.63 -8.42
N PRO A 386 -3.27 8.43 -9.03
CA PRO A 386 -3.68 7.17 -8.39
C PRO A 386 -2.67 6.70 -7.32
N GLY A 387 -1.41 7.11 -7.43
CA GLY A 387 -0.41 6.90 -6.37
C GLY A 387 -0.75 7.64 -5.07
N GLY A 388 -1.58 8.69 -5.18
CA GLY A 388 -2.05 9.51 -4.07
C GLY A 388 -0.97 10.41 -3.47
N ALA A 389 -1.41 11.44 -2.78
CA ALA A 389 -0.54 12.32 -2.00
C ALA A 389 0.08 11.60 -0.80
N HIS A 390 -0.60 10.56 -0.32
CA HIS A 390 -0.17 9.60 0.68
C HIS A 390 -0.84 8.26 0.34
N SER A 391 -0.07 7.18 0.34
CA SER A 391 -0.58 5.83 0.07
C SER A 391 -0.54 5.00 1.36
N TRP A 392 -0.22 3.73 1.29
CA TRP A 392 -0.25 2.81 2.44
C TRP A 392 0.89 3.01 3.45
N GLN A 393 1.99 3.68 3.08
CA GLN A 393 3.17 3.79 3.92
C GLN A 393 2.79 4.50 5.23
N PRO A 394 2.90 3.87 6.41
CA PRO A 394 2.27 4.44 7.59
C PRO A 394 2.81 5.81 8.02
N MET A 395 1.93 6.75 8.36
CA MET A 395 2.27 7.97 9.10
C MET A 395 2.42 7.70 10.61
N ALA A 396 2.98 8.64 11.38
CA ALA A 396 3.07 8.52 12.85
C ALA A 396 2.66 9.82 13.54
N TYR A 397 2.11 9.75 14.75
CA TYR A 397 1.74 10.91 15.56
C TYR A 397 2.55 10.95 16.84
N ASP A 398 3.19 12.07 17.16
CA ASP A 398 3.87 12.26 18.45
C ASP A 398 3.03 13.12 19.39
N PRO A 399 2.45 12.56 20.46
CA PRO A 399 1.58 13.30 21.38
C PRO A 399 2.31 14.42 22.15
N ARG A 400 3.64 14.44 22.17
CA ARG A 400 4.43 15.47 22.88
C ARG A 400 4.62 16.71 22.02
N THR A 401 4.77 16.54 20.72
CA THR A 401 4.88 17.65 19.76
C THR A 401 3.52 18.06 19.21
N GLY A 402 2.54 17.15 19.26
CA GLY A 402 1.24 17.32 18.64
C GLY A 402 1.27 17.17 17.11
N LEU A 403 2.37 16.68 16.53
CA LEU A 403 2.57 16.63 15.08
C LEU A 403 2.34 15.23 14.51
N VAL A 404 1.84 15.19 13.28
CA VAL A 404 1.71 13.99 12.46
C VAL A 404 2.77 14.01 11.35
N TYR A 405 3.56 12.96 11.24
CA TYR A 405 4.64 12.82 10.26
C TYR A 405 4.18 11.97 9.07
N ILE A 406 4.04 12.60 7.92
CA ILE A 406 3.39 12.04 6.72
C ILE A 406 4.43 11.79 5.62
N PRO A 407 4.59 10.54 5.15
CA PRO A 407 5.19 10.22 3.87
C PRO A 407 4.33 10.77 2.73
N ALA A 408 4.66 11.96 2.26
CA ALA A 408 3.92 12.67 1.24
C ALA A 408 4.56 12.48 -0.15
N GLN A 409 3.71 12.59 -1.16
CA GLN A 409 4.04 12.39 -2.56
C GLN A 409 3.39 13.50 -3.39
N GLU A 410 4.11 13.96 -4.41
CA GLU A 410 3.63 14.94 -5.37
C GLU A 410 3.90 14.36 -6.75
N ALA A 411 2.91 13.68 -7.31
CA ALA A 411 2.97 13.11 -8.64
C ALA A 411 1.66 13.44 -9.38
N GLY A 412 1.74 13.75 -10.67
CA GLY A 412 0.56 13.95 -11.52
C GLY A 412 0.28 12.71 -12.36
N PHE A 413 -0.98 12.50 -12.71
CA PHE A 413 -1.37 11.44 -13.65
C PHE A 413 -2.36 11.97 -14.71
N PRO A 414 -2.10 11.75 -16.01
CA PRO A 414 -3.03 12.10 -17.08
C PRO A 414 -4.18 11.09 -17.12
N TYR A 415 -5.38 11.50 -16.67
CA TYR A 415 -6.59 10.70 -16.84
C TYR A 415 -7.16 10.96 -18.23
N VAL A 416 -7.11 9.94 -19.09
CA VAL A 416 -7.71 9.94 -20.43
C VAL A 416 -8.90 8.97 -20.42
N PRO A 417 -10.14 9.40 -20.65
CA PRO A 417 -11.28 8.49 -20.66
C PRO A 417 -11.14 7.51 -21.84
N GLU A 418 -11.22 6.20 -21.57
CA GLU A 418 -11.19 5.18 -22.62
C GLU A 418 -12.51 5.21 -23.40
N ALA A 419 -12.46 5.42 -24.72
CA ALA A 419 -13.64 5.38 -25.56
C ALA A 419 -14.13 3.95 -25.76
N HIS A 420 -15.45 3.73 -25.65
CA HIS A 420 -16.08 2.41 -25.82
C HIS A 420 -15.51 1.32 -24.89
N TRP A 421 -15.16 1.70 -23.66
CA TRP A 421 -14.63 0.77 -22.67
C TRP A 421 -15.57 -0.43 -22.45
N GLN A 422 -14.95 -1.60 -22.31
CA GLN A 422 -15.60 -2.85 -21.91
C GLN A 422 -14.74 -3.51 -20.85
N GLU A 423 -15.34 -4.21 -19.90
CA GLU A 423 -14.61 -5.03 -18.94
C GLU A 423 -13.87 -6.18 -19.62
N ALA A 424 -12.73 -6.59 -19.05
CA ALA A 424 -12.01 -7.79 -19.42
C ALA A 424 -11.98 -8.77 -18.24
N ALA A 425 -11.96 -10.06 -18.54
CA ALA A 425 -11.90 -11.12 -17.52
C ALA A 425 -10.57 -11.16 -16.75
N GLN A 426 -9.53 -10.47 -17.25
CA GLN A 426 -8.19 -10.42 -16.68
C GLN A 426 -7.58 -9.05 -16.93
N GLY A 427 -6.76 -8.56 -16.01
CA GLY A 427 -6.12 -7.25 -16.11
C GLY A 427 -6.95 -6.11 -15.52
N PHE A 428 -6.47 -4.89 -15.75
CA PHE A 428 -7.08 -3.69 -15.17
C PHE A 428 -8.34 -3.28 -15.92
N ASN A 429 -9.36 -2.89 -15.15
CA ASN A 429 -10.69 -2.49 -15.58
C ASN A 429 -10.97 -1.07 -15.04
N THR A 430 -10.13 -0.10 -15.39
CA THR A 430 -10.21 1.27 -14.81
C THR A 430 -11.10 2.22 -15.60
N GLY A 431 -11.33 1.96 -16.90
CA GLY A 431 -12.00 2.90 -17.80
C GLY A 431 -11.12 4.08 -18.23
N ILE A 432 -9.79 3.92 -18.13
CA ILE A 432 -8.77 4.89 -18.51
C ILE A 432 -7.92 4.34 -19.66
N ASP A 433 -7.71 5.15 -20.69
CA ASP A 433 -6.84 4.80 -21.82
C ASP A 433 -5.37 5.00 -21.43
N PHE A 434 -4.76 3.94 -20.90
CA PHE A 434 -3.35 3.93 -20.52
C PHE A 434 -2.40 4.13 -21.71
N ALA A 435 -2.80 3.76 -22.94
CA ALA A 435 -1.96 3.96 -24.11
C ALA A 435 -1.91 5.43 -24.55
N ALA A 436 -3.03 6.14 -24.45
CA ALA A 436 -3.10 7.58 -24.68
C ALA A 436 -2.43 8.38 -23.54
N ALA A 437 -2.46 7.85 -22.32
CA ALA A 437 -1.78 8.42 -21.15
C ALA A 437 -0.25 8.15 -21.11
N ALA A 438 0.25 7.26 -21.97
CA ALA A 438 1.61 6.76 -21.89
C ALA A 438 2.69 7.84 -22.10
N MET A 439 3.76 7.78 -21.31
CA MET A 439 4.86 8.72 -21.37
C MET A 439 5.55 8.70 -22.74
N PRO A 440 5.54 9.83 -23.49
CA PRO A 440 6.19 9.89 -24.79
C PRO A 440 7.70 9.72 -24.66
N ALA A 441 8.34 9.24 -25.73
CA ALA A 441 9.80 9.24 -25.84
C ALA A 441 10.30 10.63 -26.28
N ASP A 442 9.98 11.64 -25.47
CA ASP A 442 10.45 13.02 -25.66
C ASP A 442 11.29 13.44 -24.43
N PRO A 443 12.57 13.79 -24.61
CA PRO A 443 13.45 14.17 -23.51
C PRO A 443 12.97 15.37 -22.69
N LYS A 444 12.34 16.37 -23.34
CA LYS A 444 11.88 17.58 -22.64
C LYS A 444 10.64 17.28 -21.80
N VAL A 445 9.70 16.51 -22.35
CA VAL A 445 8.51 16.08 -21.60
C VAL A 445 8.93 15.22 -20.40
N ARG A 446 9.77 14.20 -20.62
CA ARG A 446 10.26 13.33 -19.54
C ARG A 446 10.97 14.12 -18.45
N ALA A 447 11.89 15.00 -18.82
CA ALA A 447 12.61 15.84 -17.85
C ALA A 447 11.64 16.73 -17.04
N GLY A 448 10.65 17.34 -17.70
CA GLY A 448 9.65 18.17 -17.04
C GLY A 448 8.79 17.39 -16.04
N VAL A 449 8.27 16.22 -16.43
CA VAL A 449 7.42 15.40 -15.55
C VAL A 449 8.24 14.81 -14.39
N MET A 450 9.46 14.34 -14.65
CA MET A 450 10.36 13.85 -13.59
C MET A 450 10.69 14.96 -12.58
N ALA A 451 10.93 16.19 -13.02
CA ALA A 451 11.18 17.32 -12.13
C ALA A 451 9.95 17.73 -11.29
N ALA A 452 8.75 17.50 -11.82
CA ALA A 452 7.49 17.72 -11.11
C ALA A 452 7.14 16.59 -10.13
N THR A 453 7.75 15.40 -10.29
CA THR A 453 7.49 14.22 -9.48
C THR A 453 8.39 14.20 -8.25
N LYS A 454 7.83 14.43 -7.07
CA LYS A 454 8.59 14.63 -5.82
C LYS A 454 8.03 13.79 -4.67
N GLY A 455 8.84 13.61 -3.64
CA GLY A 455 8.39 13.07 -2.35
C GLY A 455 8.79 14.00 -1.22
N ALA A 456 8.16 13.85 -0.06
CA ALA A 456 8.52 14.57 1.14
C ALA A 456 8.18 13.79 2.41
N LEU A 457 8.87 14.10 3.51
CA LEU A 457 8.38 13.89 4.85
C LEU A 457 7.84 15.22 5.36
N ILE A 458 6.55 15.26 5.69
CA ILE A 458 5.87 16.45 6.19
C ILE A 458 5.56 16.25 7.67
N ALA A 459 5.93 17.21 8.52
CA ALA A 459 5.34 17.31 9.85
C ALA A 459 4.15 18.25 9.81
N TRP A 460 2.97 17.68 10.01
CA TRP A 460 1.70 18.34 9.94
C TRP A 460 1.15 18.60 11.34
N ASP A 461 0.70 19.82 11.60
CA ASP A 461 -0.07 20.14 12.78
C ASP A 461 -1.57 19.90 12.50
N PRO A 462 -2.20 18.91 13.14
CA PRO A 462 -3.60 18.57 12.89
C PRO A 462 -4.58 19.62 13.44
N ILE A 463 -4.18 20.41 14.43
CA ILE A 463 -5.03 21.46 15.03
C ILE A 463 -4.96 22.71 14.17
N ALA A 464 -3.75 23.17 13.83
CA ALA A 464 -3.53 24.35 13.01
C ALA A 464 -3.81 24.09 11.52
N GLN A 465 -3.86 22.82 11.09
CA GLN A 465 -3.98 22.40 9.69
C GLN A 465 -2.87 22.99 8.81
N GLN A 466 -1.63 22.90 9.31
CA GLN A 466 -0.47 23.53 8.68
C GLN A 466 0.78 22.65 8.76
N GLU A 467 1.59 22.71 7.71
CA GLU A 467 2.94 22.16 7.70
C GLU A 467 3.83 22.96 8.66
N ARG A 468 4.50 22.25 9.60
CA ARG A 468 5.49 22.84 10.51
C ARG A 468 6.90 22.77 9.93
N TRP A 469 7.21 21.67 9.27
CA TRP A 469 8.45 21.49 8.54
C TRP A 469 8.29 20.41 7.46
N ARG A 470 9.24 20.42 6.51
CA ARG A 470 9.33 19.46 5.42
C ARG A 470 10.76 19.03 5.17
N VAL A 471 10.93 17.75 4.91
CA VAL A 471 12.15 17.19 4.30
C VAL A 471 11.80 16.78 2.87
N ALA A 472 12.42 17.43 1.88
CA ALA A 472 12.24 17.08 0.48
C ALA A 472 13.05 15.84 0.11
N PHE A 473 12.42 14.94 -0.64
CA PHE A 473 13.07 13.78 -1.25
C PHE A 473 13.13 13.92 -2.76
N LYS A 474 14.13 13.29 -3.37
CA LYS A 474 14.33 13.33 -4.81
C LYS A 474 13.12 12.80 -5.58
N GLY A 475 12.48 11.74 -5.08
CA GLY A 475 11.28 11.13 -5.65
C GLY A 475 10.31 10.65 -4.57
N PRO A 476 9.10 10.22 -4.98
CA PRO A 476 8.05 9.74 -4.09
C PRO A 476 8.29 8.30 -3.62
N TRP A 477 7.26 7.66 -3.07
CA TRP A 477 7.26 6.27 -2.60
C TRP A 477 8.28 5.96 -1.50
N ASN A 478 8.53 6.95 -0.64
CA ASN A 478 9.35 6.79 0.56
C ASN A 478 8.57 6.03 1.64
N GLY A 479 9.28 5.40 2.57
CA GLY A 479 8.71 4.46 3.51
C GLY A 479 7.91 5.08 4.65
N GLY A 480 7.27 4.19 5.41
CA GLY A 480 6.50 4.56 6.59
C GLY A 480 7.38 5.11 7.73
N VAL A 481 6.71 5.64 8.75
CA VAL A 481 7.33 6.45 9.80
C VAL A 481 7.13 5.84 11.18
N LEU A 482 8.11 6.07 12.05
CA LEU A 482 8.06 5.80 13.49
C LEU A 482 8.43 7.08 14.24
N ALA A 483 7.60 7.48 15.21
CA ALA A 483 7.94 8.53 16.18
C ALA A 483 8.35 7.92 17.53
N THR A 484 9.28 8.56 18.25
CA THR A 484 9.79 8.01 19.53
C THR A 484 9.96 9.06 20.63
N GLY A 485 9.88 8.61 21.88
CA GLY A 485 10.16 9.34 23.11
C GLY A 485 11.55 10.00 23.15
N GLY A 486 12.47 9.58 22.28
CA GLY A 486 13.77 10.22 22.10
C GLY A 486 13.75 11.55 21.34
N GLY A 487 12.58 12.00 20.88
CA GLY A 487 12.46 13.21 20.05
C GLY A 487 12.84 12.95 18.59
N LEU A 488 12.69 11.70 18.13
CA LEU A 488 13.13 11.26 16.81
C LEU A 488 11.97 10.75 15.96
N VAL A 489 12.12 10.97 14.65
CA VAL A 489 11.29 10.40 13.60
C VAL A 489 12.17 9.56 12.68
N PHE A 490 11.89 8.25 12.59
CA PHE A 490 12.62 7.34 11.70
C PHE A 490 11.84 7.10 10.42
N GLN A 491 12.54 7.13 9.28
CA GLN A 491 11.97 6.83 7.97
C GLN A 491 13.03 6.23 7.04
N GLY A 492 12.65 5.24 6.25
CA GLY A 492 13.43 4.79 5.10
C GLY A 492 12.97 5.47 3.81
N ASN A 493 13.85 5.66 2.83
CA ASN A 493 13.51 6.39 1.61
C ASN A 493 13.78 5.58 0.32
N ALA A 494 13.25 6.08 -0.80
CA ALA A 494 13.46 5.46 -2.12
C ALA A 494 14.93 5.54 -2.58
N ALA A 495 15.71 6.47 -2.00
CA ALA A 495 17.14 6.66 -2.28
C ALA A 495 18.07 5.72 -1.48
N LYS A 496 17.52 4.64 -0.90
CA LYS A 496 18.25 3.59 -0.17
C LYS A 496 18.85 4.03 1.16
N GLU A 497 18.34 5.09 1.78
CA GLU A 497 18.77 5.52 3.11
C GLU A 497 17.71 5.16 4.16
N PHE A 498 18.17 4.74 5.33
CA PHE A 498 17.39 4.75 6.57
C PHE A 498 17.86 5.92 7.43
N VAL A 499 16.93 6.78 7.85
CA VAL A 499 17.23 8.11 8.38
C VAL A 499 16.49 8.34 9.69
N ALA A 500 17.15 9.05 10.62
CA ALA A 500 16.54 9.59 11.83
C ALA A 500 16.56 11.12 11.78
N TYR A 501 15.38 11.71 11.93
CA TYR A 501 15.17 13.16 11.95
C TYR A 501 14.83 13.62 13.37
N ASP A 502 15.18 14.87 13.68
CA ASP A 502 14.64 15.57 14.84
C ASP A 502 13.13 15.80 14.66
N ALA A 503 12.34 15.42 15.65
CA ALA A 503 10.88 15.44 15.59
C ALA A 503 10.27 16.86 15.49
N VAL A 504 10.98 17.88 15.96
CA VAL A 504 10.48 19.27 16.02
C VAL A 504 10.94 20.08 14.82
N SER A 505 12.15 19.87 14.33
CA SER A 505 12.78 20.68 13.28
C SER A 505 12.90 19.98 11.92
N GLY A 506 12.78 18.65 11.87
CA GLY A 506 13.04 17.86 10.66
C GLY A 506 14.52 17.75 10.30
N ALA A 507 15.44 18.19 11.17
CA ALA A 507 16.88 18.09 10.93
C ALA A 507 17.32 16.63 10.83
N LYS A 508 18.08 16.27 9.78
CA LYS A 508 18.69 14.94 9.66
C LYS A 508 19.78 14.78 10.72
N LEU A 509 19.58 13.88 11.68
CA LEU A 509 20.53 13.64 12.79
C LEU A 509 21.41 12.41 12.56
N TRP A 510 20.90 11.44 11.81
CA TRP A 510 21.62 10.21 11.47
C TRP A 510 21.07 9.61 10.18
N SER A 511 21.91 8.93 9.41
CA SER A 511 21.49 8.13 8.26
C SER A 511 22.44 6.97 8.00
N SER A 512 21.91 5.89 7.44
CA SER A 512 22.69 4.75 6.95
C SER A 512 22.20 4.31 5.56
N SER A 513 23.12 3.98 4.66
CA SER A 513 22.76 3.36 3.38
C SER A 513 22.42 1.88 3.61
N VAL A 514 21.28 1.46 3.07
CA VAL A 514 20.72 0.11 3.24
C VAL A 514 20.65 -0.68 1.92
N GLN A 515 21.25 -0.14 0.85
CA GLN A 515 21.43 -0.78 -0.46
C GLN A 515 20.16 -1.09 -1.27
N THR A 516 18.97 -0.82 -0.74
CA THR A 516 17.69 -0.89 -1.44
C THR A 516 16.73 0.15 -0.89
N GLY A 517 15.76 0.58 -1.70
CA GLY A 517 14.68 1.45 -1.24
C GLY A 517 13.86 0.79 -0.14
N ILE A 518 13.38 1.60 0.80
CA ILE A 518 12.53 1.18 1.92
C ILE A 518 11.15 1.78 1.74
N THR A 519 10.12 0.94 1.79
CA THR A 519 8.71 1.36 1.78
C THR A 519 7.99 1.02 3.09
N ALA A 520 8.40 -0.04 3.80
CA ALA A 520 7.84 -0.41 5.10
C ALA A 520 8.08 0.63 6.20
N ALA A 521 7.25 0.59 7.24
CA ALA A 521 7.46 1.37 8.46
C ALA A 521 8.45 0.66 9.40
N PRO A 522 9.36 1.41 10.05
CA PRO A 522 10.19 0.89 11.13
C PRO A 522 9.39 0.67 12.42
N VAL A 523 9.92 -0.17 13.31
CA VAL A 523 9.45 -0.36 14.69
C VAL A 523 10.61 -0.23 15.67
N THR A 524 10.32 0.02 16.94
CA THR A 524 11.33 0.03 18.02
C THR A 524 10.83 -0.75 19.23
N TYR A 525 11.76 -1.40 19.92
CA TYR A 525 11.51 -2.30 21.04
C TYR A 525 12.70 -2.29 22.01
N SER A 526 12.54 -2.89 23.19
CA SER A 526 13.58 -2.94 24.22
C SER A 526 13.76 -4.34 24.77
N ILE A 527 15.00 -4.83 24.80
CA ILE A 527 15.34 -6.14 25.38
C ILE A 527 16.50 -5.95 26.35
N LYS A 528 16.30 -6.39 27.59
CA LYS A 528 17.30 -6.28 28.68
C LYS A 528 17.84 -4.84 28.84
N GLY A 529 16.98 -3.85 28.60
CA GLY A 529 17.32 -2.43 28.71
C GLY A 529 18.08 -1.83 27.52
N GLU A 530 18.36 -2.60 26.46
CA GLU A 530 18.84 -2.05 25.19
C GLU A 530 17.69 -1.78 24.24
N GLN A 531 17.67 -0.59 23.64
CA GLN A 531 16.67 -0.22 22.63
C GLN A 531 17.18 -0.56 21.23
N TYR A 532 16.29 -1.16 20.44
CA TYR A 532 16.52 -1.56 19.05
C TYR A 532 15.54 -0.87 18.12
N VAL A 533 15.93 -0.66 16.86
CA VAL A 533 15.05 -0.18 15.78
C VAL A 533 15.14 -1.17 14.62
N ALA A 534 14.01 -1.71 14.17
CA ALA A 534 13.95 -2.69 13.08
C ALA A 534 13.15 -2.16 11.90
N VAL A 535 13.56 -2.50 10.69
CA VAL A 535 12.87 -2.12 9.44
C VAL A 535 13.09 -3.16 8.36
N LEU A 536 12.06 -3.42 7.55
CA LEU A 536 12.22 -4.17 6.30
C LEU A 536 12.64 -3.23 5.18
N ALA A 537 13.73 -3.57 4.51
CA ALA A 537 14.18 -2.90 3.30
C ALA A 537 13.92 -3.82 2.11
N GLY A 538 13.31 -3.30 1.03
CA GLY A 538 12.97 -4.08 -0.15
C GLY A 538 12.07 -3.31 -1.10
N TRP A 539 12.67 -2.80 -2.18
CA TRP A 539 12.00 -1.88 -3.11
C TRP A 539 10.91 -2.59 -3.92
N GLY A 540 9.69 -2.05 -3.91
CA GLY A 540 8.57 -2.63 -4.62
C GLY A 540 7.29 -1.84 -4.41
N GLY A 541 6.15 -2.53 -4.55
CA GLY A 541 4.85 -1.89 -4.61
C GLY A 541 4.57 -1.29 -5.99
N VAL A 542 3.35 -0.75 -6.18
CA VAL A 542 2.89 -0.27 -7.50
C VAL A 542 3.80 0.79 -8.13
N TRP A 543 4.40 1.69 -7.34
CA TRP A 543 5.28 2.73 -7.88
C TRP A 543 6.57 2.18 -8.49
N ALA A 544 7.06 1.06 -7.96
CA ALA A 544 8.21 0.39 -8.52
C ALA A 544 7.84 -0.40 -9.80
N LEU A 545 6.56 -0.58 -10.14
CA LEU A 545 6.13 -1.42 -11.25
C LEU A 545 5.49 -0.64 -12.40
N ALA A 546 4.55 0.26 -12.11
CA ALA A 546 3.63 0.82 -13.10
C ALA A 546 4.03 2.18 -13.71
N PRO A 547 4.59 3.18 -12.98
CA PRO A 547 4.84 4.53 -13.51
C PRO A 547 5.93 4.64 -14.60
N GLY A 548 6.54 3.53 -14.99
CA GLY A 548 7.59 3.49 -16.00
C GLY A 548 8.83 4.26 -15.58
N ILE A 549 9.30 5.18 -16.43
CA ILE A 549 10.49 6.00 -16.18
C ILE A 549 10.41 6.84 -14.89
N LEU A 550 9.20 7.16 -14.42
CA LEU A 550 9.03 7.92 -13.17
C LEU A 550 9.45 7.12 -11.93
N SER A 551 9.53 5.79 -12.02
CA SER A 551 10.08 4.96 -10.95
C SER A 551 11.58 5.21 -10.71
N GLU A 552 12.29 5.81 -11.68
CA GLU A 552 13.72 6.10 -11.60
C GLU A 552 14.07 7.52 -11.14
N VAL A 553 13.08 8.33 -10.74
CA VAL A 553 13.33 9.68 -10.24
C VAL A 553 14.32 9.67 -9.07
N ALA A 554 14.19 8.72 -8.14
CA ALA A 554 15.12 8.50 -7.04
C ALA A 554 16.45 7.81 -7.46
N GLY A 555 16.57 7.39 -8.72
CA GLY A 555 17.62 6.52 -9.27
C GLY A 555 17.18 5.06 -9.37
N SER A 556 17.85 4.25 -10.19
CA SER A 556 17.54 2.81 -10.30
C SER A 556 17.90 2.09 -8.99
N VAL A 557 16.96 1.30 -8.47
CA VAL A 557 17.10 0.62 -7.17
C VAL A 557 17.08 -0.89 -7.38
N ARG A 558 18.20 -1.58 -7.13
CA ARG A 558 18.14 -3.04 -7.04
C ARG A 558 17.39 -3.42 -5.76
N ASN A 559 16.42 -4.32 -5.88
CA ASN A 559 15.80 -4.88 -4.70
C ASN A 559 16.73 -5.92 -4.04
N ALA A 560 17.35 -5.52 -2.94
CA ALA A 560 18.15 -6.36 -2.05
C ALA A 560 17.41 -6.52 -0.71
N SER A 561 16.37 -7.35 -0.70
CA SER A 561 15.42 -7.45 0.42
C SER A 561 16.07 -7.96 1.71
N ARG A 562 15.89 -7.22 2.81
CA ARG A 562 16.47 -7.49 4.13
C ARG A 562 15.57 -7.07 5.29
N LEU A 563 15.66 -7.80 6.40
CA LEU A 563 15.35 -7.26 7.72
C LEU A 563 16.62 -6.62 8.29
N LEU A 564 16.53 -5.37 8.74
CA LEU A 564 17.64 -4.61 9.31
C LEU A 564 17.31 -4.22 10.75
N VAL A 565 18.24 -4.45 11.68
CA VAL A 565 18.06 -4.08 13.09
C VAL A 565 19.24 -3.26 13.57
N PHE A 566 18.95 -2.12 14.20
CA PHE A 566 19.91 -1.13 14.66
C PHE A 566 19.85 -0.95 16.18
N ARG A 567 20.99 -0.62 16.80
CA ARG A 567 21.08 -0.20 18.21
C ARG A 567 22.30 0.70 18.42
N LEU A 568 22.38 1.37 19.56
CA LEU A 568 23.52 2.23 19.89
C LEU A 568 24.82 1.42 19.98
N GLY A 569 25.89 1.93 19.35
CA GLY A 569 27.25 1.38 19.44
C GLY A 569 27.50 0.11 18.62
N ALA A 570 26.50 -0.42 17.93
CA ALA A 570 26.67 -1.58 17.07
C ALA A 570 27.43 -1.26 15.78
N ARG A 571 28.10 -2.27 15.21
CA ARG A 571 29.09 -2.10 14.12
C ARG A 571 29.03 -3.18 13.04
N ALA A 572 27.92 -3.94 12.96
CA ALA A 572 27.76 -4.88 11.86
C ALA A 572 27.77 -4.12 10.52
N GLN A 573 28.20 -4.79 9.46
CA GLN A 573 28.30 -4.21 8.12
C GLN A 573 27.50 -5.04 7.15
N LEU A 574 26.79 -4.37 6.24
CA LEU A 574 26.21 -5.03 5.08
C LEU A 574 27.34 -5.49 4.15
N PRO A 575 27.14 -6.59 3.40
CA PRO A 575 28.06 -6.98 2.33
C PRO A 575 28.15 -5.88 1.27
N PRO A 576 29.15 -5.88 0.36
CA PRO A 576 29.23 -4.90 -0.72
C PRO A 576 27.91 -4.80 -1.52
N GLU A 577 27.53 -3.57 -1.91
CA GLU A 577 26.31 -3.34 -2.67
C GLU A 577 26.39 -4.07 -4.02
N PRO A 578 25.42 -4.94 -4.33
CA PRO A 578 25.48 -5.71 -5.55
C PRO A 578 25.06 -4.85 -6.76
N PRO A 579 25.67 -5.03 -7.95
CA PRO A 579 25.38 -4.19 -9.11
C PRO A 579 23.93 -4.32 -9.58
N VAL A 580 23.39 -3.27 -10.21
CA VAL A 580 22.05 -3.29 -10.80
C VAL A 580 22.07 -4.17 -12.05
N PRO A 581 21.24 -5.23 -12.16
CA PRO A 581 21.31 -6.21 -13.24
C PRO A 581 20.56 -5.73 -14.49
N LEU A 582 20.96 -4.62 -15.09
CA LEU A 582 20.39 -4.14 -16.35
C LEU A 582 21.09 -4.82 -17.53
N ARG A 583 20.32 -5.55 -18.34
CA ARG A 583 20.80 -6.08 -19.63
C ARG A 583 20.98 -4.93 -20.62
N PRO A 584 21.92 -5.01 -21.58
CA PRO A 584 22.05 -4.00 -22.63
C PRO A 584 20.74 -3.77 -23.38
N LEU A 585 20.47 -2.52 -23.77
CA LEU A 585 19.34 -2.19 -24.62
C LEU A 585 19.70 -2.44 -26.09
N ASP A 586 19.43 -3.66 -26.55
CA ASP A 586 19.73 -4.07 -27.93
C ASP A 586 18.50 -4.67 -28.66
N PRO A 587 17.53 -3.82 -29.05
CA PRO A 587 16.36 -4.28 -29.76
C PRO A 587 16.65 -4.60 -31.23
N PRO A 588 15.86 -5.50 -31.85
CA PRO A 588 15.86 -5.65 -33.31
C PRO A 588 15.33 -4.36 -33.97
N ALA A 589 15.50 -4.25 -35.29
CA ALA A 589 14.91 -3.16 -36.06
C ALA A 589 13.39 -3.10 -35.84
N THR A 590 12.82 -1.89 -35.83
CA THR A 590 11.38 -1.68 -35.70
C THR A 590 10.61 -2.48 -36.75
N THR A 591 9.56 -3.19 -36.31
CA THR A 591 8.69 -4.03 -37.14
C THR A 591 7.22 -3.68 -36.90
N GLY A 592 6.33 -4.19 -37.74
CA GLY A 592 4.88 -3.95 -37.66
C GLY A 592 4.44 -2.67 -38.38
N THR A 593 3.20 -2.67 -38.85
CA THR A 593 2.58 -1.47 -39.44
C THR A 593 2.20 -0.47 -38.34
N PRO A 594 1.97 0.83 -38.66
CA PRO A 594 1.47 1.80 -37.69
C PRO A 594 0.20 1.37 -36.97
N GLY A 595 -0.73 0.70 -37.66
CA GLY A 595 -1.95 0.16 -37.07
C GLY A 595 -1.69 -0.97 -36.06
N GLN A 596 -0.77 -1.89 -36.38
CA GLN A 596 -0.37 -2.95 -35.45
C GLN A 596 0.34 -2.38 -34.22
N ILE A 597 1.22 -1.40 -34.40
CA ILE A 597 1.89 -0.74 -33.28
C ILE A 597 0.89 -0.01 -32.38
N ALA A 598 -0.10 0.68 -32.96
CA ALA A 598 -1.14 1.37 -32.20
C ALA A 598 -2.05 0.38 -31.44
N GLU A 599 -2.40 -0.75 -32.04
CA GLU A 599 -3.08 -1.84 -31.34
C GLU A 599 -2.22 -2.40 -30.21
N GLY A 600 -0.94 -2.64 -30.47
CA GLY A 600 0.02 -3.10 -29.48
C GLY A 600 0.15 -2.16 -28.29
N ALA A 601 0.13 -0.85 -28.53
CA ALA A 601 0.16 0.15 -27.46
C ALA A 601 -1.07 0.04 -26.54
N ARG A 602 -2.28 -0.08 -27.12
CA ARG A 602 -3.53 -0.26 -26.36
C ARG A 602 -3.49 -1.50 -25.50
N GLN A 603 -3.15 -2.64 -26.10
CA GLN A 603 -3.11 -3.92 -25.38
C GLN A 603 -2.01 -3.95 -24.33
N TYR A 604 -0.85 -3.35 -24.63
CA TYR A 604 0.25 -3.20 -23.67
C TYR A 604 -0.18 -2.37 -22.45
N GLY A 605 -0.74 -1.18 -22.68
CA GLY A 605 -1.16 -0.28 -21.61
C GLY A 605 -2.18 -0.95 -20.68
N ARG A 606 -3.11 -1.71 -21.26
CA ARG A 606 -4.18 -2.39 -20.53
C ARG A 606 -3.73 -3.63 -19.75
N PHE A 607 -2.87 -4.47 -20.34
CA PHE A 607 -2.59 -5.81 -19.80
C PHE A 607 -1.16 -6.01 -19.29
N CYS A 608 -0.22 -5.13 -19.65
CA CYS A 608 1.19 -5.28 -19.34
C CYS A 608 1.74 -4.14 -18.48
N GLY A 609 1.27 -2.91 -18.70
CA GLY A 609 1.83 -1.68 -18.12
C GLY A 609 1.86 -1.66 -16.59
N GLY A 610 0.86 -2.26 -15.92
CA GLY A 610 0.83 -2.33 -14.44
C GLY A 610 1.98 -3.13 -13.82
N CYS A 611 2.59 -4.06 -14.57
CA CYS A 611 3.72 -4.87 -14.12
C CYS A 611 5.04 -4.48 -14.80
N HIS A 612 5.00 -4.20 -16.10
CA HIS A 612 6.19 -3.97 -16.93
C HIS A 612 6.45 -2.49 -17.21
N GLY A 613 5.75 -1.59 -16.53
CA GLY A 613 5.95 -0.15 -16.56
C GLY A 613 5.28 0.54 -17.73
N ASP A 614 4.88 1.78 -17.47
CA ASP A 614 4.32 2.68 -18.46
C ASP A 614 5.24 2.81 -19.69
N ALA A 615 4.61 2.87 -20.85
CA ALA A 615 5.27 3.01 -22.14
C ALA A 615 6.41 1.98 -22.41
N ALA A 616 6.28 0.77 -21.86
CA ALA A 616 7.27 -0.31 -21.88
C ALA A 616 8.57 -0.05 -21.09
N TYR A 617 8.63 1.04 -20.32
CA TYR A 617 9.80 1.34 -19.49
C TYR A 617 9.73 0.54 -18.19
N GLY A 618 10.27 -0.69 -18.18
CA GLY A 618 10.24 -1.53 -16.98
C GLY A 618 11.19 -1.05 -15.88
N SER A 619 10.96 -1.56 -14.67
CA SER A 619 11.81 -1.30 -13.51
C SER A 619 12.85 -2.40 -13.30
N THR A 620 13.52 -2.35 -12.16
CA THR A 620 14.47 -3.34 -11.67
C THR A 620 13.83 -4.45 -10.82
N VAL A 621 12.53 -4.36 -10.53
CA VAL A 621 11.78 -5.34 -9.71
C VAL A 621 11.21 -6.47 -10.57
N LEU A 622 10.65 -6.11 -11.72
CA LEU A 622 10.18 -7.04 -12.76
C LEU A 622 10.96 -6.81 -14.06
N PRO A 623 11.03 -7.79 -14.99
CA PRO A 623 11.79 -7.62 -16.22
C PRO A 623 11.34 -6.42 -17.06
N ASP A 624 12.31 -5.59 -17.47
CA ASP A 624 12.11 -4.59 -18.52
C ASP A 624 12.04 -5.27 -19.90
N LEU A 625 10.85 -5.25 -20.50
CA LEU A 625 10.58 -5.98 -21.74
C LEU A 625 11.37 -5.43 -22.92
N ARG A 626 11.77 -4.15 -22.90
CA ARG A 626 12.61 -3.53 -23.95
C ARG A 626 13.99 -4.20 -24.04
N ARG A 627 14.45 -4.79 -22.93
CA ARG A 627 15.76 -5.45 -22.79
C ARG A 627 15.65 -6.98 -22.86
N SER A 628 14.47 -7.51 -23.18
CA SER A 628 14.24 -8.95 -23.30
C SER A 628 14.69 -9.49 -24.65
N ALA A 629 15.45 -10.59 -24.65
CA ALA A 629 15.83 -11.27 -25.89
C ALA A 629 14.60 -11.84 -26.64
N LEU A 630 13.49 -12.07 -25.95
CA LEU A 630 12.27 -12.64 -26.54
C LEU A 630 11.61 -11.70 -27.56
N ILE A 631 11.86 -10.39 -27.50
CA ILE A 631 11.26 -9.46 -28.46
C ILE A 631 11.82 -9.67 -29.88
N GLY A 632 12.97 -10.34 -30.02
CA GLY A 632 13.56 -10.71 -31.31
C GLY A 632 12.87 -11.87 -32.03
N ASP A 633 12.08 -12.69 -31.35
CA ASP A 633 11.44 -13.90 -31.91
C ASP A 633 9.97 -13.98 -31.48
N GLY A 634 9.06 -13.90 -32.44
CA GLY A 634 7.61 -13.92 -32.18
C GLY A 634 7.11 -15.24 -31.56
N LYS A 635 7.71 -16.38 -31.88
CA LYS A 635 7.34 -17.67 -31.27
C LYS A 635 7.82 -17.74 -29.82
N ALA A 636 9.04 -17.27 -29.56
CA ALA A 636 9.58 -17.21 -28.21
C ALA A 636 8.75 -16.26 -27.33
N TRP A 637 8.36 -15.09 -27.87
CA TRP A 637 7.43 -14.17 -27.22
C TRP A 637 6.07 -14.82 -26.91
N ALA A 638 5.45 -15.46 -27.92
CA ALA A 638 4.17 -16.14 -27.77
C ALA A 638 4.22 -17.28 -26.72
N SER A 639 5.33 -18.01 -26.62
CA SER A 639 5.46 -19.06 -25.60
C SER A 639 5.29 -18.55 -24.16
N VAL A 640 5.60 -17.27 -23.92
CA VAL A 640 5.41 -16.64 -22.61
C VAL A 640 4.02 -16.02 -22.50
N VAL A 641 3.64 -15.16 -23.45
CA VAL A 641 2.41 -14.35 -23.35
C VAL A 641 1.14 -15.15 -23.68
N HIS A 642 1.22 -16.08 -24.63
CA HIS A 642 0.11 -16.95 -25.03
C HIS A 642 0.13 -18.29 -24.27
N ASP A 643 1.27 -18.99 -24.26
CA ASP A 643 1.31 -20.37 -23.71
C ASP A 643 1.55 -20.41 -22.19
N GLY A 644 1.93 -19.28 -21.58
CA GLY A 644 2.12 -19.17 -20.13
C GLY A 644 3.33 -19.94 -19.61
N ALA A 645 4.42 -20.01 -20.37
CA ALA A 645 5.64 -20.74 -20.00
C ALA A 645 6.28 -20.26 -18.66
N LEU A 646 5.92 -19.07 -18.18
CA LEU A 646 6.42 -18.48 -16.94
C LEU A 646 5.34 -18.31 -15.84
N ARG A 647 4.19 -19.01 -15.95
CA ARG A 647 3.05 -18.86 -15.03
C ARG A 647 3.41 -19.09 -13.56
N ASP A 648 4.28 -20.06 -13.28
CA ASP A 648 4.70 -20.40 -11.92
C ASP A 648 5.56 -19.30 -11.28
N ARG A 649 6.02 -18.33 -12.07
CA ARG A 649 6.75 -17.13 -11.62
C ARG A 649 5.88 -15.87 -11.59
N GLY A 650 4.58 -16.01 -11.85
CA GLY A 650 3.60 -14.92 -11.88
C GLY A 650 3.40 -14.24 -13.22
N MET A 651 4.03 -14.72 -14.30
CA MET A 651 3.73 -14.27 -15.67
C MET A 651 2.75 -15.24 -16.32
N VAL A 652 1.45 -14.94 -16.19
CA VAL A 652 0.36 -15.77 -16.69
C VAL A 652 0.18 -15.66 -18.21
N SER A 653 -0.61 -16.57 -18.78
CA SER A 653 -1.12 -16.45 -20.15
C SER A 653 -2.16 -15.33 -20.23
N PHE A 654 -2.21 -14.68 -21.39
CA PHE A 654 -3.24 -13.70 -21.76
C PHE A 654 -4.10 -14.19 -22.93
N ALA A 655 -4.03 -15.47 -23.31
CA ALA A 655 -4.78 -16.03 -24.44
C ALA A 655 -6.31 -15.98 -24.25
N ASN A 656 -6.78 -15.79 -23.02
CA ASN A 656 -8.20 -15.60 -22.69
C ASN A 656 -8.72 -14.19 -23.00
N VAL A 657 -7.84 -13.19 -23.14
CA VAL A 657 -8.20 -11.77 -23.39
C VAL A 657 -7.51 -11.17 -24.61
N LEU A 658 -6.47 -11.81 -25.14
CA LEU A 658 -5.74 -11.40 -26.34
C LEU A 658 -5.68 -12.53 -27.37
N ASN A 659 -5.98 -12.21 -28.62
CA ASN A 659 -5.76 -13.12 -29.73
C ASN A 659 -4.28 -13.11 -30.19
N PRO A 660 -3.82 -14.10 -30.99
CA PRO A 660 -2.43 -14.17 -31.43
C PRO A 660 -1.91 -12.91 -32.16
N GLN A 661 -2.76 -12.25 -32.96
CA GLN A 661 -2.38 -11.03 -33.68
C GLN A 661 -2.16 -9.85 -32.73
N GLN A 662 -2.96 -9.76 -31.65
CA GLN A 662 -2.80 -8.75 -30.61
C GLN A 662 -1.55 -9.00 -29.76
N ILE A 663 -1.25 -10.25 -29.44
CA ILE A 663 0.00 -10.61 -28.74
C ILE A 663 1.23 -10.20 -29.55
N GLU A 664 1.19 -10.42 -30.86
CA GLU A 664 2.24 -9.99 -31.78
C GLU A 664 2.30 -8.45 -31.92
N ALA A 665 1.15 -7.78 -31.93
CA ALA A 665 1.06 -6.32 -31.93
C ALA A 665 1.75 -5.72 -30.68
N VAL A 666 1.55 -6.30 -29.49
CA VAL A 666 2.26 -5.89 -28.27
C VAL A 666 3.77 -6.00 -28.44
N ARG A 667 4.26 -7.09 -29.06
CA ARG A 667 5.70 -7.26 -29.35
C ARG A 667 6.23 -6.14 -30.26
N HIS A 668 5.51 -5.80 -31.33
CA HIS A 668 5.88 -4.69 -32.22
C HIS A 668 5.96 -3.36 -31.47
N TYR A 669 5.00 -3.09 -30.58
CA TYR A 669 5.01 -1.91 -29.73
C TYR A 669 6.24 -1.86 -28.80
N VAL A 670 6.57 -2.95 -28.11
CA VAL A 670 7.75 -3.02 -27.24
C VAL A 670 9.04 -2.80 -28.02
N ILE A 671 9.17 -3.39 -29.22
CA ILE A 671 10.33 -3.15 -30.11
C ILE A 671 10.42 -1.66 -30.48
N LYS A 672 9.31 -1.02 -30.85
CA LYS A 672 9.29 0.41 -31.15
C LYS A 672 9.80 1.22 -29.96
N ARG A 673 9.26 0.98 -28.76
CA ARG A 673 9.67 1.70 -27.53
C ARG A 673 11.14 1.51 -27.21
N ALA A 674 11.66 0.30 -27.35
CA ALA A 674 13.07 0.00 -27.15
C ALA A 674 13.97 0.77 -28.14
N ASN A 675 13.58 0.87 -29.42
CA ASN A 675 14.32 1.65 -30.42
C ASN A 675 14.25 3.16 -30.16
N GLU A 676 13.08 3.67 -29.74
CA GLU A 676 12.93 5.08 -29.35
C GLU A 676 13.85 5.43 -28.19
N ASP A 677 13.88 4.62 -27.13
CA ASP A 677 14.73 4.87 -25.96
C ASP A 677 16.22 4.71 -26.26
N LYS A 678 16.60 3.74 -27.12
CA LYS A 678 17.98 3.61 -27.63
C LYS A 678 18.41 4.87 -28.40
N ALA A 679 17.52 5.46 -29.18
CA ALA A 679 17.80 6.71 -29.90
C ALA A 679 17.95 7.92 -28.95
N LEU A 680 17.34 7.89 -27.77
CA LEU A 680 17.54 8.90 -26.72
C LEU A 680 18.83 8.71 -25.91
N GLY A 681 19.62 7.66 -26.19
CA GLY A 681 20.89 7.39 -25.55
C GLY A 681 20.81 6.49 -24.32
N ASP A 682 19.68 5.83 -24.08
CA ASP A 682 19.62 4.72 -23.12
C ASP A 682 20.50 3.56 -23.62
N LYS A 683 21.27 2.94 -22.72
CA LYS A 683 22.32 1.96 -23.05
C LYS A 683 22.00 0.56 -22.54
#